data_AF-A0A3Q2Q4A6-F1
#
_entry.id   AF-A0A3Q2Q4A6-F1
#
_cell.length_a   1.000
_cell.length_b   1.000
_cell.length_c   1.000
_cell.angle_alpha   90.00
_cell.angle_beta   90.00
_cell.angle_gamma   90.00
#
_symmetry.space_group_name_H-M   'P 1'
#
loop_
_entity.id
_entity.type
_entity.pdbx_description
1 polymer ?
#
loop_
_entity_poly.entity_id
_entity_poly.type
_entity_poly.pdbx_seq_one_letter_code
_entity_poly.pdbx_strand_id
1 'polypeptide(L)'
;MVNQVQQVEGCWQSTKGESSGASNSSGESSKEGSRCSTPVLDADRSDRLQEKMRKRIASGDQWFSLEFFPPRTASGAVNLISRFDRMGSGGPLFIDVTWHPAGDPGSDKETSSMMIASTAVNYCGLESVLHLTCCNQTRERITGYLAKAKHLGLKNIMALRGDPVGDDWEEEEGGFSYAIDLVKHIRSEFDEYFDICVAGYPTGHPEAESYQQDLWHLKEKVDAGADFVITQLFFRADTFLKFLDDCRAIGITCPILPGIFPIQGYQSLRQLVKLSKLEVPEEITKVIEPIKDNDAAIRNYGIHQAVEMSRVLLDSGKVPGLHFYTLNREVATVEVLRQLGLWIEDPRRPLPWAVSANPKRKVEDVRPIFWASRPKSYIYRTQDWDEFPNGRWGNSSSPAFGELNDYYLFYLKSKSSKETLLQMWGEELKNEESVFEVFTCYIAAKPNRNGQKVMCLPWNDEPLAPETNFLKDELEKVNRCGVLTINSQPNINGKPSTDPVVGWGPPGGYVFQKAYLEFFTSSENVTALLKVLKKYEPRVNYHIVNVHGHNMTNAHELQPNAVTWGIFPGREIVQPTVVDPVSFMYWKREETGDGEQRIGEPTQGASSSTDSNRHPRSRESPTQRKGPSQLHHHSPGARERPQGPPANHPPGPTPPTQMPKFKRFLHLMSNPGHSTIVLIQ
;
A
#
# COMPACT_ATOMS: atom_id res chain seq x y z
N MET A 1 -29.00 -15.57 53.88
CA MET A 1 -30.21 -14.90 54.37
C MET A 1 -30.28 -13.60 53.58
N VAL A 2 -31.13 -13.41 52.56
CA VAL A 2 -32.58 -13.70 52.42
C VAL A 2 -33.43 -12.77 53.28
N ASN A 3 -33.78 -11.60 52.72
CA ASN A 3 -35.13 -11.03 52.64
C ASN A 3 -35.08 -9.76 51.75
N GLN A 4 -35.82 -9.75 50.63
CA GLN A 4 -37.09 -9.01 50.40
C GLN A 4 -36.87 -7.51 50.08
N VAL A 5 -37.16 -6.94 48.90
CA VAL A 5 -38.24 -7.07 47.87
C VAL A 5 -39.46 -6.16 48.13
N GLN A 6 -39.56 -5.07 47.37
CA GLN A 6 -40.76 -4.57 46.66
C GLN A 6 -40.34 -3.45 45.66
N GLN A 7 -40.65 -3.60 44.37
CA GLN A 7 -41.74 -2.92 43.63
C GLN A 7 -41.63 -1.39 43.62
N VAL A 8 -41.23 -0.73 42.52
CA VAL A 8 -41.82 -0.62 41.16
C VAL A 8 -42.94 0.41 41.09
N GLU A 9 -42.64 1.54 40.45
CA GLU A 9 -43.49 2.22 39.47
C GLU A 9 -42.59 3.09 38.56
N GLY A 10 -43.10 3.59 37.43
CA GLY A 10 -42.30 4.42 36.52
C GLY A 10 -43.13 5.04 35.39
N CYS A 11 -42.58 6.06 34.74
CA CYS A 11 -43.20 6.67 33.57
C CYS A 11 -42.14 7.26 32.63
N TRP A 12 -42.34 7.12 31.32
CA TRP A 12 -41.60 7.83 30.29
C TRP A 12 -42.22 9.22 30.08
N GLN A 13 -41.41 10.24 29.77
CA GLN A 13 -41.91 11.38 29.01
C GLN A 13 -40.86 11.95 28.06
N SER A 14 -41.31 12.31 26.86
CA SER A 14 -40.52 12.85 25.77
C SER A 14 -40.80 14.34 25.62
N THR A 15 -39.76 15.15 25.41
CA THR A 15 -39.86 16.58 25.16
C THR A 15 -39.46 16.91 23.73
N LYS A 16 -40.44 17.12 22.86
CA LYS A 16 -40.24 17.83 21.58
C LYS A 16 -39.92 19.31 21.84
N GLY A 17 -39.13 19.90 20.96
CA GLY A 17 -38.85 21.34 20.93
C GLY A 17 -38.68 21.87 19.50
N GLU A 18 -39.79 22.34 18.92
CA GLU A 18 -39.81 23.16 17.69
C GLU A 18 -40.13 24.61 18.10
N SER A 19 -39.73 25.67 17.40
CA SER A 19 -38.62 25.89 16.46
C SER A 19 -38.44 27.41 16.26
N SER A 20 -37.26 27.88 15.87
CA SER A 20 -37.08 29.22 15.29
C SER A 20 -35.81 29.28 14.46
N GLY A 21 -35.92 29.67 13.19
CA GLY A 21 -34.81 29.57 12.23
C GLY A 21 -33.83 30.74 12.25
N ALA A 22 -32.55 30.43 12.08
CA ALA A 22 -31.53 31.36 11.62
C ALA A 22 -30.65 30.64 10.59
N SER A 23 -30.63 31.14 9.36
CA SER A 23 -29.80 30.59 8.27
C SER A 23 -28.34 30.98 8.47
N ASN A 24 -27.43 30.00 8.50
CA ASN A 24 -26.00 30.27 8.38
C ASN A 24 -25.31 29.15 7.59
N SER A 25 -24.62 29.53 6.51
CA SER A 25 -23.83 28.65 5.67
C SER A 25 -22.33 28.89 5.90
N SER A 26 -21.58 27.87 6.30
CA SER A 26 -20.13 27.79 6.06
C SER A 26 -19.49 26.48 6.54
N GLY A 27 -18.64 25.91 5.68
CA GLY A 27 -17.39 25.24 6.07
C GLY A 27 -17.45 24.01 6.96
N GLU A 28 -17.78 22.84 6.39
CA GLU A 28 -17.29 21.58 6.96
C GLU A 28 -15.76 21.52 6.85
N SER A 29 -15.07 21.61 7.99
CA SER A 29 -13.63 21.38 8.06
C SER A 29 -13.35 19.88 8.07
N SER A 30 -12.76 19.35 7.00
CA SER A 30 -12.35 17.94 6.93
C SER A 30 -11.37 17.60 8.06
N LYS A 31 -11.61 16.45 8.72
CA LYS A 31 -10.78 15.91 9.81
C LYS A 31 -9.87 14.75 9.37
N GLU A 32 -9.65 14.60 8.07
CA GLU A 32 -8.85 13.52 7.50
C GLU A 32 -7.35 13.85 7.59
N GLY A 33 -6.78 13.61 8.77
CA GLY A 33 -5.33 13.49 8.94
C GLY A 33 -4.88 12.08 8.54
N SER A 34 -3.95 11.97 7.59
CA SER A 34 -3.39 10.69 7.15
C SER A 34 -2.67 9.99 8.32
N ARG A 35 -3.29 8.95 8.87
CA ARG A 35 -2.73 8.13 9.95
C ARG A 35 -2.08 6.89 9.33
N CYS A 36 -0.92 6.50 9.88
CA CYS A 36 -0.24 5.27 9.48
C CYS A 36 -1.00 4.06 10.08
N SER A 37 -1.79 3.39 9.24
CA SER A 37 -2.84 2.45 9.64
C SER A 37 -2.41 0.99 9.51
N THR A 38 -1.69 0.48 10.51
CA THR A 38 -1.58 -0.98 10.72
C THR A 38 -2.72 -1.44 11.63
N PRO A 39 -3.36 -2.60 11.39
CA PRO A 39 -4.28 -3.22 12.34
C PRO A 39 -3.65 -3.37 13.73
N VAL A 40 -4.48 -3.46 14.77
CA VAL A 40 -4.02 -3.78 16.13
C VAL A 40 -3.36 -5.16 16.10
N LEU A 41 -2.06 -5.23 16.41
CA LEU A 41 -1.31 -6.48 16.35
C LEU A 41 -1.78 -7.47 17.41
N ASP A 42 -2.04 -8.70 16.98
CA ASP A 42 -2.15 -9.85 17.90
C ASP A 42 -0.86 -9.97 18.73
N ALA A 43 -0.99 -10.45 19.97
CA ALA A 43 0.12 -10.52 20.92
C ALA A 43 1.21 -11.52 20.51
N ASP A 44 0.89 -12.47 19.63
CA ASP A 44 1.83 -13.43 19.06
C ASP A 44 2.02 -13.17 17.55
N ARG A 45 3.19 -12.65 17.17
CA ARG A 45 3.54 -12.38 15.77
C ARG A 45 3.83 -13.65 14.96
N SER A 46 3.72 -14.84 15.56
CA SER A 46 4.03 -16.12 14.92
C SER A 46 2.85 -16.75 14.17
N ASP A 47 1.62 -16.44 14.58
CA ASP A 47 0.43 -17.21 14.22
C ASP A 47 0.17 -17.33 12.70
N ARG A 48 -0.15 -18.54 12.25
CA ARG A 48 -0.84 -18.82 10.99
C ARG A 48 -2.26 -18.23 11.02
N LEU A 49 -2.84 -17.94 9.86
CA LEU A 49 -4.19 -17.36 9.79
C LEU A 49 -5.24 -18.31 10.43
N GLN A 50 -5.09 -19.62 10.23
CA GLN A 50 -5.94 -20.63 10.89
C GLN A 50 -5.84 -20.59 12.43
N GLU A 51 -4.69 -20.23 12.99
CA GLU A 51 -4.48 -20.14 14.44
C GLU A 51 -5.12 -18.88 15.00
N LYS A 52 -5.03 -17.76 14.28
CA LYS A 52 -5.76 -16.53 14.63
C LYS A 52 -7.27 -16.73 14.58
N MET A 53 -7.79 -17.40 13.54
CA MET A 53 -9.21 -17.79 13.48
C MET A 53 -9.58 -18.66 14.68
N ARG A 54 -8.80 -19.71 14.98
CA ARG A 54 -9.04 -20.64 16.10
C ARG A 54 -9.02 -19.92 17.46
N LYS A 55 -8.10 -18.97 17.67
CA LYS A 55 -8.03 -18.14 18.89
C LYS A 55 -9.27 -17.26 19.04
N ARG A 56 -9.69 -16.55 17.98
CA ARG A 56 -10.91 -15.70 18.00
C ARG A 56 -12.21 -16.50 18.17
N ILE A 57 -12.30 -17.67 17.53
CA ILE A 57 -13.42 -18.63 17.75
C ILE A 57 -13.48 -19.07 19.22
N ALA A 58 -12.33 -19.30 19.87
CA ALA A 58 -12.27 -19.76 21.26
C ALA A 58 -12.54 -18.65 22.30
N SER A 59 -12.23 -17.39 21.99
CA SER A 59 -12.60 -16.23 22.84
C SER A 59 -14.03 -15.73 22.61
N GLY A 60 -14.62 -16.05 21.46
CA GLY A 60 -15.91 -15.49 21.02
C GLY A 60 -15.78 -14.14 20.30
N ASP A 61 -14.56 -13.71 19.97
CA ASP A 61 -14.31 -12.46 19.24
C ASP A 61 -14.79 -12.58 17.78
N GLN A 62 -15.81 -11.81 17.42
CA GLN A 62 -16.29 -11.70 16.04
C GLN A 62 -15.31 -10.89 15.18
N TRP A 63 -15.21 -11.21 13.89
CA TRP A 63 -14.25 -10.55 12.98
C TRP A 63 -14.75 -10.47 11.53
N PHE A 64 -14.00 -9.78 10.67
CA PHE A 64 -14.31 -9.67 9.25
C PHE A 64 -13.07 -9.79 8.35
N SER A 65 -13.29 -10.08 7.07
CA SER A 65 -12.29 -9.98 5.99
C SER A 65 -12.87 -9.30 4.74
N LEU A 66 -12.00 -8.92 3.80
CA LEU A 66 -12.33 -8.02 2.68
C LEU A 66 -11.75 -8.55 1.36
N GLU A 67 -12.59 -8.84 0.36
CA GLU A 67 -12.12 -9.23 -0.99
C GLU A 67 -11.91 -8.00 -1.90
N PHE A 68 -10.80 -8.00 -2.64
CA PHE A 68 -10.44 -7.01 -3.64
C PHE A 68 -9.99 -7.67 -4.95
N PHE A 69 -10.13 -6.95 -6.08
CA PHE A 69 -9.68 -7.43 -7.38
C PHE A 69 -8.50 -6.61 -7.94
N PRO A 70 -7.55 -7.24 -8.68
CA PRO A 70 -6.44 -6.55 -9.32
C PRO A 70 -6.94 -5.46 -10.30
N PRO A 71 -6.55 -4.18 -10.12
CA PRO A 71 -6.99 -3.10 -11.01
C PRO A 71 -6.32 -3.21 -12.39
N ARG A 72 -7.06 -2.89 -13.46
CA ARG A 72 -6.56 -2.97 -14.84
C ARG A 72 -5.61 -1.84 -15.27
N THR A 73 -5.28 -0.90 -14.38
CA THR A 73 -4.43 0.27 -14.68
C THR A 73 -3.53 0.65 -13.51
N ALA A 74 -2.40 1.29 -13.84
CA ALA A 74 -1.48 1.94 -12.92
C ALA A 74 -2.16 2.78 -11.83
N SER A 75 -2.97 3.75 -12.26
CA SER A 75 -3.73 4.62 -11.34
C SER A 75 -4.74 3.85 -10.50
N GLY A 76 -5.30 2.76 -11.04
CA GLY A 76 -6.13 1.82 -10.28
C GLY A 76 -5.36 1.14 -9.14
N ALA A 77 -4.14 0.68 -9.40
CA ALA A 77 -3.28 0.05 -8.39
C ALA A 77 -2.94 1.02 -7.25
N VAL A 78 -2.50 2.25 -7.55
CA VAL A 78 -2.21 3.28 -6.53
C VAL A 78 -3.46 3.62 -5.69
N ASN A 79 -4.63 3.71 -6.33
CA ASN A 79 -5.91 3.93 -5.65
C ASN A 79 -6.34 2.76 -4.76
N LEU A 80 -6.07 1.52 -5.16
CA LEU A 80 -6.35 0.32 -4.36
C LEU A 80 -5.42 0.21 -3.15
N ILE A 81 -4.12 0.47 -3.32
CA ILE A 81 -3.15 0.49 -2.21
C ILE A 81 -3.54 1.57 -1.20
N SER A 82 -3.90 2.76 -1.68
CA SER A 82 -4.43 3.83 -0.83
C SER A 82 -5.77 3.48 -0.17
N ARG A 83 -6.50 2.46 -0.67
CA ARG A 83 -7.70 1.90 -0.03
C ARG A 83 -7.33 0.81 0.99
N PHE A 84 -6.30 0.00 0.76
CA PHE A 84 -5.75 -0.91 1.77
C PHE A 84 -5.33 -0.14 3.03
N ASP A 85 -4.61 0.98 2.85
CA ASP A 85 -4.18 1.85 3.96
C ASP A 85 -5.38 2.38 4.79
N ARG A 86 -6.51 2.74 4.15
CA ARG A 86 -7.73 3.15 4.88
C ARG A 86 -8.52 1.97 5.46
N MET A 87 -8.76 0.91 4.68
CA MET A 87 -9.60 -0.21 5.12
C MET A 87 -8.92 -1.13 6.13
N GLY A 88 -7.58 -1.15 6.17
CA GLY A 88 -6.80 -1.78 7.22
C GLY A 88 -6.98 -1.14 8.60
N SER A 89 -7.32 0.16 8.66
CA SER A 89 -7.54 0.86 9.94
C SER A 89 -8.69 0.25 10.76
N GLY A 90 -9.72 -0.27 10.09
CA GLY A 90 -10.89 -0.89 10.73
C GLY A 90 -10.62 -2.23 11.42
N GLY A 91 -9.44 -2.82 11.23
CA GLY A 91 -9.03 -4.08 11.88
C GLY A 91 -9.51 -5.40 11.23
N PRO A 92 -9.48 -5.57 9.89
CA PRO A 92 -9.78 -6.86 9.26
C PRO A 92 -8.84 -7.95 9.78
N LEU A 93 -9.33 -9.19 9.91
CA LEU A 93 -8.47 -10.34 10.24
C LEU A 93 -7.55 -10.69 9.07
N PHE A 94 -8.05 -10.55 7.83
CA PHE A 94 -7.30 -10.73 6.59
C PHE A 94 -7.98 -9.98 5.42
N ILE A 95 -7.27 -9.83 4.30
CA ILE A 95 -7.83 -9.39 3.02
C ILE A 95 -7.53 -10.40 1.91
N ASP A 96 -8.36 -10.42 0.87
CA ASP A 96 -8.25 -11.36 -0.25
C ASP A 96 -8.01 -10.62 -1.57
N VAL A 97 -7.17 -11.21 -2.44
CA VAL A 97 -6.86 -10.66 -3.77
C VAL A 97 -7.20 -11.70 -4.83
N THR A 98 -8.22 -11.40 -5.66
CA THR A 98 -8.71 -12.33 -6.69
C THR A 98 -7.72 -12.55 -7.83
N TRP A 99 -7.89 -13.68 -8.52
CA TRP A 99 -6.99 -14.17 -9.56
C TRP A 99 -7.80 -14.55 -10.80
N HIS A 100 -7.35 -14.07 -11.96
CA HIS A 100 -8.00 -14.36 -13.24
C HIS A 100 -6.93 -14.41 -14.36
N PRO A 101 -6.76 -15.53 -15.10
CA PRO A 101 -5.64 -15.71 -16.04
C PRO A 101 -5.44 -14.57 -17.05
N ALA A 102 -6.53 -14.00 -17.59
CA ALA A 102 -6.46 -12.89 -18.55
C ALA A 102 -5.86 -11.57 -18.00
N GLY A 103 -5.62 -11.47 -16.68
CA GLY A 103 -4.93 -10.33 -16.06
C GLY A 103 -3.39 -10.46 -16.02
N ASP A 104 -2.83 -11.57 -16.50
CA ASP A 104 -1.44 -11.98 -16.26
C ASP A 104 -1.05 -11.95 -14.76
N PRO A 105 -1.83 -12.63 -13.88
CA PRO A 105 -1.89 -12.36 -12.45
C PRO A 105 -0.64 -12.79 -11.66
N GLY A 106 0.20 -13.68 -12.20
CA GLY A 106 1.48 -14.09 -11.61
C GLY A 106 2.69 -13.24 -11.99
N SER A 107 2.53 -12.30 -12.93
CA SER A 107 3.61 -11.43 -13.41
C SER A 107 4.05 -10.38 -12.39
N ASP A 108 5.14 -9.67 -12.67
CA ASP A 108 5.69 -8.58 -11.86
C ASP A 108 5.08 -7.20 -12.20
N LYS A 109 4.05 -7.18 -13.04
CA LYS A 109 3.27 -5.96 -13.33
C LYS A 109 2.61 -5.45 -12.05
N GLU A 110 2.65 -4.15 -11.82
CA GLU A 110 1.96 -3.44 -10.73
C GLU A 110 0.44 -3.72 -10.62
N THR A 111 -0.17 -4.21 -11.71
CA THR A 111 -1.57 -4.59 -11.84
C THR A 111 -1.85 -6.08 -11.61
N SER A 112 -0.84 -6.92 -11.32
CA SER A 112 -1.01 -8.36 -11.13
C SER A 112 -1.52 -8.72 -9.73
N SER A 113 -2.27 -9.82 -9.60
CA SER A 113 -2.74 -10.33 -8.30
C SER A 113 -1.57 -10.58 -7.34
N MET A 114 -0.47 -11.15 -7.86
CA MET A 114 0.76 -11.42 -7.11
C MET A 114 1.38 -10.14 -6.53
N MET A 115 1.47 -9.06 -7.33
CA MET A 115 2.06 -7.79 -6.88
C MET A 115 1.14 -7.00 -5.96
N ILE A 116 -0.17 -7.03 -6.18
CA ILE A 116 -1.17 -6.41 -5.28
C ILE A 116 -1.18 -7.11 -3.91
N ALA A 117 -1.20 -8.45 -3.87
CA ALA A 117 -1.16 -9.22 -2.62
C ALA A 117 0.19 -9.07 -1.89
N SER A 118 1.31 -9.13 -2.62
CA SER A 118 2.64 -8.82 -2.07
C SER A 118 2.71 -7.41 -1.48
N THR A 119 2.07 -6.43 -2.12
CA THR A 119 2.02 -5.04 -1.63
C THR A 119 1.26 -4.92 -0.32
N ALA A 120 0.12 -5.61 -0.19
CA ALA A 120 -0.66 -5.64 1.04
C ALA A 120 0.13 -6.20 2.23
N VAL A 121 0.83 -7.33 2.04
CA VAL A 121 1.69 -7.94 3.07
C VAL A 121 2.89 -7.04 3.42
N ASN A 122 3.67 -6.66 2.40
CA ASN A 122 4.98 -6.04 2.62
C ASN A 122 4.89 -4.57 3.05
N TYR A 123 3.98 -3.79 2.45
CA TYR A 123 3.91 -2.34 2.60
C TYR A 123 2.71 -1.83 3.40
N CYS A 124 1.57 -2.53 3.41
CA CYS A 124 0.38 -2.13 4.19
C CYS A 124 0.25 -2.89 5.53
N GLY A 125 1.02 -3.97 5.74
CA GLY A 125 0.99 -4.75 6.97
C GLY A 125 -0.26 -5.64 7.12
N LEU A 126 -0.88 -6.02 6.01
CA LEU A 126 -2.13 -6.79 5.99
C LEU A 126 -1.88 -8.29 5.78
N GLU A 127 -2.42 -9.10 6.68
CA GLU A 127 -2.60 -10.54 6.50
C GLU A 127 -3.43 -10.77 5.23
N SER A 128 -2.89 -11.49 4.24
CA SER A 128 -3.45 -11.52 2.87
C SER A 128 -3.55 -12.93 2.31
N VAL A 129 -4.67 -13.25 1.66
CA VAL A 129 -4.87 -14.48 0.87
C VAL A 129 -4.76 -14.16 -0.61
N LEU A 130 -3.90 -14.89 -1.33
CA LEU A 130 -3.83 -14.83 -2.79
C LEU A 130 -4.70 -15.93 -3.38
N HIS A 131 -5.65 -15.58 -4.25
CA HIS A 131 -6.40 -16.58 -5.01
C HIS A 131 -5.48 -17.23 -6.06
N LEU A 132 -5.70 -18.51 -6.36
CA LEU A 132 -4.96 -19.23 -7.39
C LEU A 132 -5.91 -20.20 -8.11
N THR A 133 -6.09 -20.01 -9.42
CA THR A 133 -6.87 -20.91 -10.28
C THR A 133 -5.96 -21.91 -10.99
N CYS A 134 -6.39 -23.18 -11.08
CA CYS A 134 -5.64 -24.24 -11.72
C CYS A 134 -6.04 -24.55 -13.18
N CYS A 135 -7.18 -24.01 -13.67
CA CYS A 135 -7.61 -24.20 -15.05
C CYS A 135 -6.59 -23.67 -16.08
N ASN A 136 -6.29 -24.47 -17.10
CA ASN A 136 -5.36 -24.18 -18.18
C ASN A 136 -3.98 -23.71 -17.66
N GLN A 137 -3.46 -24.37 -16.61
CA GLN A 137 -2.10 -24.20 -16.08
C GLN A 137 -1.42 -25.56 -15.88
N THR A 138 -0.17 -25.70 -16.34
CA THR A 138 0.69 -26.85 -16.01
C THR A 138 1.14 -26.85 -14.54
N ARG A 139 1.52 -28.03 -14.03
CA ARG A 139 2.02 -28.22 -12.66
C ARG A 139 3.25 -27.36 -12.33
N GLU A 140 4.18 -27.22 -13.27
CA GLU A 140 5.41 -26.43 -13.12
C GLU A 140 5.08 -24.94 -12.98
N ARG A 141 4.09 -24.46 -13.74
CA ARG A 141 3.64 -23.07 -13.72
C ARG A 141 2.98 -22.71 -12.39
N ILE A 142 2.13 -23.60 -11.87
CA ILE A 142 1.55 -23.48 -10.52
C ILE A 142 2.64 -23.53 -9.43
N THR A 143 3.58 -24.47 -9.51
CA THR A 143 4.72 -24.55 -8.56
C THR A 143 5.54 -23.25 -8.58
N GLY A 144 5.80 -22.69 -9.76
CA GLY A 144 6.49 -21.40 -9.91
C GLY A 144 5.75 -20.23 -9.28
N TYR A 145 4.42 -20.16 -9.40
CA TYR A 145 3.61 -19.14 -8.74
C TYR A 145 3.58 -19.31 -7.22
N LEU A 146 3.48 -20.54 -6.71
CA LEU A 146 3.52 -20.83 -5.26
C LEU A 146 4.91 -20.50 -4.67
N ALA A 147 6.00 -20.88 -5.34
CA ALA A 147 7.36 -20.52 -4.94
C ALA A 147 7.58 -19.00 -4.91
N LYS A 148 7.04 -18.28 -5.90
CA LYS A 148 7.06 -16.80 -5.95
C LYS A 148 6.25 -16.18 -4.82
N ALA A 149 5.05 -16.68 -4.52
CA ALA A 149 4.22 -16.22 -3.42
C ALA A 149 4.96 -16.38 -2.07
N LYS A 150 5.53 -17.57 -1.83
CA LYS A 150 6.36 -17.89 -0.64
C LYS A 150 7.57 -16.97 -0.51
N HIS A 151 8.28 -16.70 -1.60
CA HIS A 151 9.41 -15.76 -1.62
C HIS A 151 9.01 -14.33 -1.26
N LEU A 152 7.84 -13.86 -1.74
CA LEU A 152 7.28 -12.54 -1.45
C LEU A 152 6.64 -12.42 -0.05
N GLY A 153 6.64 -13.51 0.74
CA GLY A 153 6.12 -13.54 2.11
C GLY A 153 4.62 -13.82 2.24
N LEU A 154 3.94 -14.21 1.16
CA LEU A 154 2.55 -14.69 1.22
C LEU A 154 2.53 -16.11 1.83
N LYS A 155 1.64 -16.32 2.80
CA LYS A 155 1.46 -17.60 3.52
C LYS A 155 0.03 -18.16 3.48
N ASN A 156 -0.89 -17.52 2.76
CA ASN A 156 -2.29 -17.96 2.65
C ASN A 156 -2.69 -18.00 1.16
N ILE A 157 -3.28 -19.11 0.69
CA ILE A 157 -3.71 -19.31 -0.70
C ILE A 157 -5.18 -19.74 -0.74
N MET A 158 -6.00 -19.16 -1.63
CA MET A 158 -7.31 -19.70 -1.96
C MET A 158 -7.22 -20.58 -3.20
N ALA A 159 -7.34 -21.90 -3.02
CA ALA A 159 -7.26 -22.89 -4.08
C ALA A 159 -8.60 -22.99 -4.83
N LEU A 160 -8.59 -22.64 -6.11
CA LEU A 160 -9.76 -22.58 -6.98
C LEU A 160 -9.55 -23.40 -8.26
N ARG A 161 -10.63 -23.93 -8.83
CA ARG A 161 -10.60 -24.46 -10.20
C ARG A 161 -10.35 -23.31 -11.18
N GLY A 162 -11.18 -22.27 -11.06
CA GLY A 162 -11.34 -21.25 -12.08
C GLY A 162 -12.39 -21.63 -13.12
N ASP A 163 -12.66 -20.70 -14.03
CA ASP A 163 -13.62 -20.82 -15.12
C ASP A 163 -12.89 -21.13 -16.44
N PRO A 164 -13.52 -21.83 -17.40
CA PRO A 164 -12.93 -22.07 -18.72
C PRO A 164 -12.72 -20.77 -19.51
N VAL A 165 -11.72 -20.76 -20.41
CA VAL A 165 -11.40 -19.61 -21.27
C VAL A 165 -12.15 -19.73 -22.61
N GLY A 166 -13.47 -19.77 -22.54
CA GLY A 166 -14.36 -19.99 -23.69
C GLY A 166 -15.70 -20.58 -23.23
N ASP A 167 -16.45 -21.13 -24.19
CA ASP A 167 -17.68 -21.88 -23.90
C ASP A 167 -17.40 -23.38 -23.62
N ASP A 168 -16.26 -23.91 -24.08
CA ASP A 168 -15.85 -25.31 -23.92
C ASP A 168 -14.74 -25.51 -22.87
N TRP A 169 -14.65 -26.71 -22.30
CA TRP A 169 -13.59 -27.14 -21.37
C TRP A 169 -12.57 -28.03 -22.10
N GLU A 170 -11.32 -27.57 -22.17
CA GLU A 170 -10.18 -28.33 -22.70
C GLU A 170 -9.28 -28.80 -21.55
N GLU A 171 -9.07 -30.11 -21.42
CA GLU A 171 -8.10 -30.65 -20.44
C GLU A 171 -6.66 -30.51 -20.98
N GLU A 172 -5.84 -29.72 -20.29
CA GLU A 172 -4.41 -29.59 -20.59
C GLU A 172 -3.67 -30.85 -20.12
N GLU A 173 -2.89 -31.49 -21.00
CA GLU A 173 -2.21 -32.77 -20.71
C GLU A 173 -1.18 -32.60 -19.58
N GLY A 174 -1.48 -33.15 -18.39
CA GLY A 174 -0.67 -32.96 -17.18
C GLY A 174 -1.03 -31.72 -16.34
N GLY A 175 -2.12 -31.03 -16.66
CA GLY A 175 -2.70 -29.94 -15.86
C GLY A 175 -3.57 -30.43 -14.68
N PHE A 176 -4.46 -29.56 -14.20
CA PHE A 176 -5.35 -29.81 -13.06
C PHE A 176 -6.83 -29.68 -13.44
N SER A 177 -7.61 -30.75 -13.28
CA SER A 177 -9.05 -30.71 -13.59
C SER A 177 -9.89 -30.07 -12.46
N TYR A 178 -9.51 -30.25 -11.18
CA TYR A 178 -10.30 -29.77 -10.04
C TYR A 178 -9.47 -29.05 -8.96
N ALA A 179 -10.15 -28.18 -8.19
CA ALA A 179 -9.52 -27.42 -7.08
C ALA A 179 -8.88 -28.33 -6.01
N ILE A 180 -9.40 -29.55 -5.81
CA ILE A 180 -8.81 -30.54 -4.90
C ILE A 180 -7.39 -30.96 -5.32
N ASP A 181 -7.10 -30.97 -6.62
CA ASP A 181 -5.80 -31.37 -7.14
C ASP A 181 -4.76 -30.27 -6.88
N LEU A 182 -5.18 -29.00 -6.92
CA LEU A 182 -4.40 -27.87 -6.43
C LEU A 182 -4.16 -27.93 -4.91
N VAL A 183 -5.17 -28.28 -4.10
CA VAL A 183 -4.97 -28.47 -2.63
C VAL A 183 -3.92 -29.55 -2.35
N LYS A 184 -4.07 -30.73 -2.97
CA LYS A 184 -3.12 -31.85 -2.86
C LYS A 184 -1.70 -31.44 -3.28
N HIS A 185 -1.58 -30.70 -4.39
CA HIS A 185 -0.30 -30.25 -4.92
C HIS A 185 0.39 -29.21 -4.02
N ILE A 186 -0.35 -28.24 -3.47
CA ILE A 186 0.20 -27.30 -2.47
C ILE A 186 0.73 -28.08 -1.27
N ARG A 187 -0.04 -29.05 -0.76
CA ARG A 187 0.38 -29.90 0.38
C ARG A 187 1.59 -30.79 0.05
N SER A 188 1.72 -31.28 -1.18
CA SER A 188 2.85 -32.16 -1.56
C SER A 188 4.17 -31.43 -1.86
N GLU A 189 4.12 -30.17 -2.30
CA GLU A 189 5.33 -29.39 -2.64
C GLU A 189 5.74 -28.38 -1.56
N PHE A 190 4.82 -27.98 -0.67
CA PHE A 190 5.04 -26.92 0.32
C PHE A 190 4.64 -27.30 1.77
N ASP A 191 4.22 -28.55 2.00
CA ASP A 191 3.81 -29.08 3.31
C ASP A 191 2.79 -28.17 4.02
N GLU A 192 3.11 -27.78 5.25
CA GLU A 192 2.36 -26.89 6.14
C GLU A 192 2.81 -25.42 6.06
N TYR A 193 3.49 -25.01 4.98
CA TYR A 193 3.89 -23.59 4.83
C TYR A 193 2.70 -22.67 4.55
N PHE A 194 1.71 -23.13 3.78
CA PHE A 194 0.54 -22.35 3.40
C PHE A 194 -0.69 -22.73 4.24
N ASP A 195 -1.45 -21.73 4.68
CA ASP A 195 -2.87 -21.92 4.98
C ASP A 195 -3.67 -21.93 3.66
N ILE A 196 -4.58 -22.90 3.51
CA ILE A 196 -5.34 -23.12 2.28
C ILE A 196 -6.84 -22.88 2.52
N CYS A 197 -7.40 -21.93 1.78
CA CYS A 197 -8.84 -21.71 1.68
C CYS A 197 -9.41 -22.39 0.42
N VAL A 198 -10.65 -22.84 0.47
CA VAL A 198 -11.40 -23.33 -0.72
C VAL A 198 -12.79 -22.70 -0.82
N ALA A 199 -13.32 -22.64 -2.04
CA ALA A 199 -14.69 -22.17 -2.29
C ALA A 199 -15.75 -23.25 -1.96
N GLY A 200 -16.83 -22.83 -1.30
CA GLY A 200 -18.09 -23.58 -1.14
C GLY A 200 -19.29 -22.80 -1.68
N TYR A 201 -20.38 -23.49 -2.04
CA TYR A 201 -21.54 -22.88 -2.71
C TYR A 201 -22.84 -23.17 -1.92
N PRO A 202 -23.43 -22.19 -1.22
CA PRO A 202 -24.58 -22.43 -0.32
C PRO A 202 -25.83 -23.01 -1.00
N THR A 203 -25.98 -22.76 -2.30
CA THR A 203 -27.04 -23.28 -3.18
C THR A 203 -26.59 -24.45 -4.06
N GLY A 204 -25.33 -24.90 -3.93
CA GLY A 204 -24.66 -25.83 -4.83
C GLY A 204 -24.00 -25.13 -6.03
N HIS A 205 -22.91 -25.70 -6.53
CA HIS A 205 -22.22 -25.23 -7.72
C HIS A 205 -23.08 -25.43 -9.00
N PRO A 206 -23.19 -24.44 -9.91
CA PRO A 206 -24.07 -24.52 -11.09
C PRO A 206 -23.73 -25.60 -12.14
N GLU A 207 -22.62 -26.33 -11.97
CA GLU A 207 -22.18 -27.43 -12.85
C GLU A 207 -22.17 -28.79 -12.13
N ALA A 208 -22.59 -28.87 -10.86
CA ALA A 208 -22.74 -30.13 -10.14
C ALA A 208 -24.07 -30.81 -10.48
N GLU A 209 -24.10 -32.14 -10.56
CA GLU A 209 -25.33 -32.90 -10.87
C GLU A 209 -26.36 -32.78 -9.73
N SER A 210 -25.89 -32.56 -8.50
CA SER A 210 -26.75 -32.25 -7.35
C SER A 210 -26.02 -31.49 -6.24
N TYR A 211 -26.80 -30.76 -5.43
CA TYR A 211 -26.34 -30.12 -4.19
C TYR A 211 -25.60 -31.09 -3.24
N GLN A 212 -26.10 -32.32 -3.11
CA GLN A 212 -25.51 -33.33 -2.23
C GLN A 212 -24.13 -33.80 -2.70
N GLN A 213 -23.91 -33.85 -4.02
CA GLN A 213 -22.64 -34.20 -4.64
C GLN A 213 -21.62 -33.05 -4.51
N ASP A 214 -22.04 -31.80 -4.71
CA ASP A 214 -21.16 -30.63 -4.47
C ASP A 214 -20.72 -30.53 -2.99
N LEU A 215 -21.62 -30.86 -2.05
CA LEU A 215 -21.26 -31.02 -0.63
C LEU A 215 -20.22 -32.13 -0.39
N TRP A 216 -20.31 -33.27 -1.07
CA TRP A 216 -19.29 -34.31 -0.99
C TRP A 216 -17.96 -33.86 -1.58
N HIS A 217 -17.94 -33.21 -2.75
CA HIS A 217 -16.72 -32.63 -3.33
C HIS A 217 -16.14 -31.48 -2.49
N LEU A 218 -16.97 -30.74 -1.75
CA LEU A 218 -16.50 -29.80 -0.73
C LEU A 218 -15.81 -30.52 0.43
N LYS A 219 -16.37 -31.64 0.91
CA LYS A 219 -15.72 -32.46 1.91
C LYS A 219 -14.40 -33.05 1.40
N GLU A 220 -14.34 -33.56 0.18
CA GLU A 220 -13.09 -34.08 -0.40
C GLU A 220 -12.00 -32.99 -0.51
N LYS A 221 -12.37 -31.76 -0.88
CA LYS A 221 -11.45 -30.59 -0.85
C LYS A 221 -10.92 -30.28 0.56
N VAL A 222 -11.77 -30.41 1.60
CA VAL A 222 -11.39 -30.17 3.00
C VAL A 222 -10.52 -31.31 3.52
N ASP A 223 -10.93 -32.57 3.32
CA ASP A 223 -10.21 -33.78 3.75
C ASP A 223 -8.84 -33.91 3.06
N ALA A 224 -8.66 -33.31 1.87
CA ALA A 224 -7.37 -33.18 1.19
C ALA A 224 -6.41 -32.15 1.84
N GLY A 225 -6.85 -31.41 2.86
CA GLY A 225 -6.02 -30.50 3.66
C GLY A 225 -6.32 -29.01 3.51
N ALA A 226 -7.58 -28.61 3.28
CA ALA A 226 -7.97 -27.19 3.33
C ALA A 226 -8.34 -26.76 4.77
N ASP A 227 -7.82 -25.61 5.20
CA ASP A 227 -7.91 -25.13 6.58
C ASP A 227 -9.22 -24.40 6.89
N PHE A 228 -9.84 -23.77 5.88
CA PHE A 228 -11.16 -23.12 5.99
C PHE A 228 -11.85 -22.98 4.62
N VAL A 229 -13.13 -22.60 4.65
CA VAL A 229 -13.98 -22.39 3.46
C VAL A 229 -14.50 -20.96 3.45
N ILE A 230 -14.44 -20.28 2.30
CA ILE A 230 -15.24 -19.07 2.03
C ILE A 230 -16.40 -19.48 1.10
N THR A 231 -17.62 -19.06 1.42
CA THR A 231 -18.76 -19.34 0.56
C THR A 231 -18.93 -18.30 -0.53
N GLN A 232 -19.38 -18.73 -1.70
CA GLN A 232 -20.06 -17.86 -2.65
C GLN A 232 -21.20 -17.08 -1.95
N LEU A 233 -21.51 -15.91 -2.49
CA LEU A 233 -22.54 -15.02 -1.96
C LEU A 233 -23.95 -15.62 -1.97
N PHE A 234 -24.80 -15.06 -1.12
CA PHE A 234 -26.20 -15.43 -0.98
C PHE A 234 -27.01 -14.19 -0.54
N PHE A 235 -28.34 -14.26 -0.66
CA PHE A 235 -29.23 -13.12 -0.40
C PHE A 235 -30.10 -13.25 0.87
N ARG A 236 -30.09 -14.40 1.54
CA ARG A 236 -30.85 -14.70 2.76
C ARG A 236 -30.01 -15.55 3.73
N ALA A 237 -30.04 -15.23 5.03
CA ALA A 237 -29.22 -15.90 6.04
C ALA A 237 -29.57 -17.39 6.25
N ASP A 238 -30.83 -17.77 6.08
CA ASP A 238 -31.32 -19.15 6.17
C ASP A 238 -30.58 -20.13 5.23
N THR A 239 -30.24 -19.64 4.03
CA THR A 239 -29.58 -20.38 2.97
C THR A 239 -28.17 -20.79 3.39
N PHE A 240 -27.42 -19.86 4.01
CA PHE A 240 -26.12 -20.16 4.57
C PHE A 240 -26.21 -21.02 5.84
N LEU A 241 -27.14 -20.73 6.75
CA LEU A 241 -27.28 -21.48 8.01
C LEU A 241 -27.65 -22.96 7.74
N LYS A 242 -28.50 -23.23 6.75
CA LYS A 242 -28.78 -24.59 6.27
C LYS A 242 -27.52 -25.26 5.71
N PHE A 243 -26.82 -24.59 4.78
CA PHE A 243 -25.58 -25.12 4.18
C PHE A 243 -24.51 -25.43 5.23
N LEU A 244 -24.39 -24.59 6.27
CA LEU A 244 -23.48 -24.82 7.39
C LEU A 244 -23.86 -26.08 8.17
N ASP A 245 -25.14 -26.26 8.49
CA ASP A 245 -25.62 -27.45 9.20
C ASP A 245 -25.47 -28.73 8.35
N ASP A 246 -25.73 -28.68 7.04
CA ASP A 246 -25.48 -29.79 6.11
C ASP A 246 -23.98 -30.15 6.03
N CYS A 247 -23.10 -29.14 5.98
CA CYS A 247 -21.65 -29.34 6.05
C CYS A 247 -21.22 -30.02 7.36
N ARG A 248 -21.82 -29.63 8.50
CA ARG A 248 -21.55 -30.29 9.79
C ARG A 248 -22.09 -31.72 9.82
N ALA A 249 -23.23 -31.98 9.20
CA ALA A 249 -23.84 -33.32 9.13
C ALA A 249 -22.97 -34.34 8.38
N ILE A 250 -22.24 -33.92 7.34
CA ILE A 250 -21.25 -34.78 6.65
C ILE A 250 -19.84 -34.77 7.29
N GLY A 251 -19.66 -34.05 8.41
CA GLY A 251 -18.41 -34.05 9.17
C GLY A 251 -17.33 -33.08 8.69
N ILE A 252 -17.68 -32.01 7.96
CA ILE A 252 -16.76 -30.88 7.75
C ILE A 252 -16.67 -30.11 9.07
N THR A 253 -15.47 -29.95 9.63
CA THR A 253 -15.24 -29.32 10.96
C THR A 253 -14.51 -27.98 10.90
N CYS A 254 -13.88 -27.63 9.78
CA CYS A 254 -13.15 -26.37 9.60
C CYS A 254 -14.08 -25.12 9.67
N PRO A 255 -13.54 -23.91 9.86
CA PRO A 255 -14.32 -22.68 9.73
C PRO A 255 -14.94 -22.56 8.33
N ILE A 256 -16.19 -22.10 8.27
CA ILE A 256 -16.91 -21.80 7.03
C ILE A 256 -17.41 -20.36 7.15
N LEU A 257 -17.02 -19.51 6.21
CA LEU A 257 -17.19 -18.06 6.26
C LEU A 257 -18.24 -17.61 5.23
N PRO A 258 -19.32 -16.92 5.65
CA PRO A 258 -20.31 -16.39 4.72
C PRO A 258 -19.72 -15.27 3.86
N GLY A 259 -19.80 -15.43 2.55
CA GLY A 259 -19.57 -14.36 1.59
C GLY A 259 -20.73 -13.38 1.54
N ILE A 260 -20.51 -12.15 1.98
CA ILE A 260 -21.49 -11.06 2.03
C ILE A 260 -21.22 -10.07 0.89
N PHE A 261 -22.22 -9.82 0.05
CA PHE A 261 -22.16 -8.78 -0.99
C PHE A 261 -23.10 -7.60 -0.65
N PRO A 262 -22.58 -6.46 -0.14
CA PRO A 262 -23.36 -5.24 -0.02
C PRO A 262 -23.72 -4.71 -1.42
N ILE A 263 -25.01 -4.52 -1.70
CA ILE A 263 -25.45 -4.00 -3.01
C ILE A 263 -25.13 -2.50 -3.10
N GLN A 264 -24.37 -2.09 -4.13
CA GLN A 264 -23.86 -0.72 -4.28
C GLN A 264 -24.28 0.01 -5.58
N GLY A 265 -25.22 -0.56 -6.33
CA GLY A 265 -25.74 -0.01 -7.59
C GLY A 265 -26.35 -1.09 -8.48
N TYR A 266 -27.27 -0.70 -9.36
CA TYR A 266 -28.08 -1.65 -10.17
C TYR A 266 -27.21 -2.48 -11.12
N GLN A 267 -26.25 -1.83 -11.79
CA GLN A 267 -25.40 -2.49 -12.78
C GLN A 267 -24.45 -3.51 -12.14
N SER A 268 -23.94 -3.22 -10.93
CA SER A 268 -23.11 -4.16 -10.16
C SER A 268 -23.89 -5.41 -9.77
N LEU A 269 -25.14 -5.27 -9.31
CA LEU A 269 -26.00 -6.41 -9.02
C LEU A 269 -26.21 -7.28 -10.26
N ARG A 270 -26.58 -6.68 -11.40
CA ARG A 270 -26.80 -7.44 -12.66
C ARG A 270 -25.54 -8.13 -13.20
N GLN A 271 -24.36 -7.54 -13.04
CA GLN A 271 -23.08 -8.17 -13.43
C GLN A 271 -22.77 -9.37 -12.53
N LEU A 272 -22.87 -9.21 -11.22
CA LEU A 272 -22.59 -10.21 -10.21
C LEU A 272 -23.54 -11.42 -10.29
N VAL A 273 -24.82 -11.17 -10.55
CA VAL A 273 -25.86 -12.18 -10.86
C VAL A 273 -25.47 -13.00 -12.10
N LYS A 274 -25.02 -12.34 -13.18
CA LYS A 274 -24.59 -13.04 -14.40
C LYS A 274 -23.37 -13.95 -14.15
N LEU A 275 -22.42 -13.51 -13.31
CA LEU A 275 -21.19 -14.25 -13.02
C LEU A 275 -21.43 -15.42 -12.05
N SER A 276 -22.21 -15.20 -10.99
CA SER A 276 -22.49 -16.23 -9.97
C SER A 276 -23.54 -17.27 -10.42
N LYS A 277 -24.28 -17.00 -11.51
CA LYS A 277 -25.44 -17.77 -11.98
C LYS A 277 -26.56 -17.88 -10.92
N LEU A 278 -26.59 -16.99 -9.92
CA LEU A 278 -27.58 -16.95 -8.84
C LEU A 278 -28.80 -16.08 -9.20
N GLU A 279 -30.00 -16.52 -8.85
CA GLU A 279 -31.21 -15.70 -8.96
C GLU A 279 -31.29 -14.65 -7.84
N VAL A 280 -31.76 -13.43 -8.16
CA VAL A 280 -32.06 -12.40 -7.15
C VAL A 280 -33.48 -12.65 -6.62
N PRO A 281 -33.67 -12.81 -5.30
CA PRO A 281 -34.99 -12.93 -4.71
C PRO A 281 -35.95 -11.80 -5.13
N GLU A 282 -37.21 -12.16 -5.35
CA GLU A 282 -38.22 -11.25 -5.89
C GLU A 282 -38.45 -10.05 -4.96
N GLU A 283 -38.32 -10.23 -3.65
CA GLU A 283 -38.42 -9.18 -2.63
C GLU A 283 -37.33 -8.10 -2.76
N ILE A 284 -36.13 -8.45 -3.23
CA ILE A 284 -35.04 -7.50 -3.51
C ILE A 284 -35.30 -6.79 -4.83
N THR A 285 -35.68 -7.56 -5.87
CA THR A 285 -35.99 -7.02 -7.20
C THR A 285 -37.13 -6.00 -7.15
N LYS A 286 -38.19 -6.28 -6.37
CA LYS A 286 -39.34 -5.38 -6.16
C LYS A 286 -38.96 -4.05 -5.50
N VAL A 287 -37.94 -4.01 -4.66
CA VAL A 287 -37.47 -2.77 -4.02
C VAL A 287 -36.46 -2.02 -4.90
N ILE A 288 -35.59 -2.74 -5.63
CA ILE A 288 -34.51 -2.14 -6.42
C ILE A 288 -34.99 -1.62 -7.78
N GLU A 289 -35.87 -2.31 -8.50
CA GLU A 289 -36.28 -1.92 -9.86
C GLU A 289 -36.95 -0.51 -9.93
N PRO A 290 -37.76 -0.06 -8.95
CA PRO A 290 -38.28 1.32 -8.89
C PRO A 290 -37.22 2.40 -8.63
N ILE A 291 -36.04 2.04 -8.12
CA ILE A 291 -34.95 2.97 -7.76
C ILE A 291 -33.67 2.74 -8.57
N LYS A 292 -33.73 1.94 -9.64
CA LYS A 292 -32.58 1.45 -10.41
C LYS A 292 -31.63 2.52 -10.96
N ASP A 293 -32.17 3.71 -11.22
CA ASP A 293 -31.42 4.88 -11.73
C ASP A 293 -30.89 5.78 -10.59
N ASN A 294 -31.01 5.36 -9.32
CA ASN A 294 -30.56 6.06 -8.12
C ASN A 294 -29.62 5.19 -7.26
N ASP A 295 -28.35 5.12 -7.67
CA ASP A 295 -27.29 4.39 -6.95
C ASP A 295 -27.13 4.77 -5.46
N ALA A 296 -27.53 5.99 -5.05
CA ALA A 296 -27.50 6.38 -3.65
C ALA A 296 -28.60 5.68 -2.84
N ALA A 297 -29.83 5.61 -3.36
CA ALA A 297 -30.92 4.85 -2.75
C ALA A 297 -30.62 3.34 -2.74
N ILE A 298 -30.12 2.79 -3.85
CA ILE A 298 -29.74 1.37 -3.95
C ILE A 298 -28.65 1.02 -2.93
N ARG A 299 -27.61 1.86 -2.79
CA ARG A 299 -26.54 1.63 -1.81
C ARG A 299 -27.07 1.67 -0.38
N ASN A 300 -27.97 2.60 -0.05
CA ASN A 300 -28.55 2.68 1.29
C ASN A 300 -29.42 1.43 1.60
N TYR A 301 -30.19 0.94 0.63
CA TYR A 301 -30.90 -0.33 0.73
C TYR A 301 -29.94 -1.52 0.90
N GLY A 302 -28.88 -1.60 0.10
CA GLY A 302 -27.89 -2.68 0.17
C GLY A 302 -27.09 -2.71 1.47
N ILE A 303 -26.82 -1.55 2.07
CA ILE A 303 -26.25 -1.44 3.43
C ILE A 303 -27.24 -2.02 4.45
N HIS A 304 -28.51 -1.58 4.44
CA HIS A 304 -29.53 -2.08 5.37
C HIS A 304 -29.72 -3.60 5.24
N GLN A 305 -29.83 -4.13 4.02
CA GLN A 305 -29.96 -5.57 3.77
C GLN A 305 -28.73 -6.34 4.30
N ALA A 306 -27.51 -5.86 4.00
CA ALA A 306 -26.28 -6.51 4.43
C ALA A 306 -26.12 -6.48 5.96
N VAL A 307 -26.49 -5.38 6.64
CA VAL A 307 -26.50 -5.29 8.11
C VAL A 307 -27.47 -6.30 8.72
N GLU A 308 -28.74 -6.33 8.28
CA GLU A 308 -29.74 -7.23 8.86
C GLU A 308 -29.40 -8.72 8.61
N MET A 309 -28.94 -9.06 7.40
CA MET A 309 -28.47 -10.41 7.10
C MET A 309 -27.24 -10.79 7.95
N SER A 310 -26.31 -9.86 8.15
CA SER A 310 -25.12 -10.08 8.98
C SER A 310 -25.45 -10.26 10.46
N ARG A 311 -26.42 -9.51 11.00
CA ARG A 311 -26.91 -9.68 12.38
C ARG A 311 -27.45 -11.09 12.60
N VAL A 312 -28.37 -11.55 11.75
CA VAL A 312 -28.94 -12.91 11.84
C VAL A 312 -27.86 -14.01 11.75
N LEU A 313 -26.81 -13.80 10.96
CA LEU A 313 -25.67 -14.72 10.88
C LEU A 313 -24.83 -14.72 12.17
N LEU A 314 -24.44 -13.56 12.69
CA LEU A 314 -23.63 -13.42 13.90
C LEU A 314 -24.39 -13.88 15.16
N ASP A 315 -25.64 -13.44 15.31
CA ASP A 315 -26.53 -13.76 16.45
C ASP A 315 -26.90 -15.25 16.51
N SER A 316 -26.69 -16.01 15.42
CA SER A 316 -26.87 -17.47 15.41
C SER A 316 -25.88 -18.21 16.32
N GLY A 317 -24.76 -17.57 16.70
CA GLY A 317 -23.64 -18.19 17.42
C GLY A 317 -22.84 -19.22 16.61
N LYS A 318 -23.23 -19.51 15.35
CA LYS A 318 -22.53 -20.46 14.47
C LYS A 318 -21.48 -19.81 13.56
N VAL A 319 -21.51 -18.47 13.43
CA VAL A 319 -20.70 -17.69 12.49
C VAL A 319 -19.68 -16.85 13.26
N PRO A 320 -18.37 -17.17 13.20
CA PRO A 320 -17.35 -16.43 13.93
C PRO A 320 -16.86 -15.16 13.21
N GLY A 321 -17.15 -15.01 11.92
CA GLY A 321 -16.77 -13.84 11.16
C GLY A 321 -17.38 -13.79 9.76
N LEU A 322 -17.26 -12.64 9.11
CA LEU A 322 -17.92 -12.32 7.83
C LEU A 322 -16.90 -11.94 6.75
N HIS A 323 -17.05 -12.46 5.54
CA HIS A 323 -16.18 -12.14 4.41
C HIS A 323 -16.92 -11.20 3.44
N PHE A 324 -16.36 -10.03 3.14
CA PHE A 324 -17.07 -8.99 2.35
C PHE A 324 -16.51 -8.79 0.94
N TYR A 325 -17.37 -8.99 -0.06
CA TYR A 325 -17.10 -8.67 -1.46
C TYR A 325 -17.15 -7.16 -1.70
N THR A 326 -16.00 -6.47 -1.63
CA THR A 326 -15.97 -4.99 -1.65
C THR A 326 -16.24 -4.38 -3.03
N LEU A 327 -15.98 -5.13 -4.11
CA LEU A 327 -15.84 -4.64 -5.49
C LEU A 327 -14.92 -3.41 -5.61
N ASN A 328 -13.82 -3.37 -4.84
CA ASN A 328 -12.89 -2.25 -4.74
C ASN A 328 -13.56 -0.92 -4.35
N ARG A 329 -14.69 -0.96 -3.64
CA ARG A 329 -15.41 0.19 -3.06
C ARG A 329 -15.49 0.05 -1.55
N GLU A 330 -15.52 1.19 -0.86
CA GLU A 330 -15.26 1.30 0.58
C GLU A 330 -16.52 1.65 1.36
N VAL A 331 -17.25 2.68 0.92
CA VAL A 331 -18.37 3.32 1.66
C VAL A 331 -19.38 2.31 2.21
N ALA A 332 -19.89 1.39 1.38
CA ALA A 332 -20.92 0.46 1.84
C ALA A 332 -20.39 -0.57 2.85
N THR A 333 -19.23 -1.17 2.58
CA THR A 333 -18.64 -2.17 3.45
C THR A 333 -18.25 -1.59 4.81
N VAL A 334 -17.64 -0.40 4.84
CA VAL A 334 -17.27 0.28 6.10
C VAL A 334 -18.52 0.67 6.89
N GLU A 335 -19.57 1.15 6.24
CA GLU A 335 -20.82 1.51 6.92
C GLU A 335 -21.53 0.28 7.51
N VAL A 336 -21.56 -0.85 6.80
CA VAL A 336 -22.07 -2.13 7.33
C VAL A 336 -21.26 -2.55 8.56
N LEU A 337 -19.93 -2.54 8.48
CA LEU A 337 -19.05 -2.93 9.60
C LEU A 337 -19.20 -2.02 10.83
N ARG A 338 -19.43 -0.72 10.63
CA ARG A 338 -19.77 0.24 11.70
C ARG A 338 -21.10 -0.07 12.36
N GLN A 339 -22.16 -0.32 11.58
CA GLN A 339 -23.49 -0.66 12.11
C GLN A 339 -23.58 -2.06 12.74
N LEU A 340 -22.57 -2.90 12.56
CA LEU A 340 -22.35 -4.16 13.26
C LEU A 340 -21.40 -4.05 14.46
N GLY A 341 -20.77 -2.89 14.69
CA GLY A 341 -19.79 -2.71 15.78
C GLY A 341 -18.44 -3.42 15.56
N LEU A 342 -18.19 -3.95 14.34
CA LEU A 342 -16.97 -4.68 14.00
C LEU A 342 -15.81 -3.77 13.56
N TRP A 343 -16.07 -2.47 13.37
CA TRP A 343 -15.08 -1.51 12.88
C TRP A 343 -14.33 -0.77 14.00
N ILE A 344 -13.00 -0.80 13.97
CA ILE A 344 -12.15 -0.04 14.90
C ILE A 344 -11.99 1.41 14.43
N GLU A 345 -12.58 2.37 15.16
CA GLU A 345 -12.52 3.81 14.80
C GLU A 345 -11.21 4.52 15.21
N ASP A 346 -10.56 4.09 16.30
CA ASP A 346 -9.30 4.68 16.78
C ASP A 346 -8.24 3.57 17.00
N PRO A 347 -7.72 2.95 15.92
CA PRO A 347 -6.73 1.89 16.01
C PRO A 347 -5.42 2.43 16.60
N ARG A 348 -4.98 1.84 17.72
CA ARG A 348 -3.72 2.22 18.37
C ARG A 348 -2.53 1.70 17.57
N ARG A 349 -1.63 2.60 17.20
CA ARG A 349 -0.39 2.25 16.50
C ARG A 349 0.50 1.36 17.39
N PRO A 350 0.96 0.19 16.92
CA PRO A 350 1.74 -0.74 17.74
C PRO A 350 3.16 -0.24 18.01
N LEU A 351 3.72 0.49 17.05
CA LEU A 351 5.01 1.18 17.05
C LEU A 351 4.81 2.55 16.36
N PRO A 352 5.78 3.48 16.39
CA PRO A 352 5.68 4.76 15.67
C PRO A 352 5.49 4.61 14.14
N TRP A 353 5.84 3.46 13.57
CA TRP A 353 5.81 3.13 12.15
C TRP A 353 5.00 1.85 11.85
N ALA A 354 4.54 1.69 10.61
CA ALA A 354 3.79 0.51 10.18
C ALA A 354 4.66 -0.77 10.15
N VAL A 355 4.12 -1.83 10.75
CA VAL A 355 4.75 -3.16 10.82
C VAL A 355 4.39 -3.94 9.55
N SER A 356 5.38 -4.62 8.96
CA SER A 356 5.17 -5.47 7.79
C SER A 356 4.59 -6.82 8.20
N ALA A 357 3.67 -7.39 7.41
CA ALA A 357 3.11 -8.72 7.67
C ALA A 357 4.01 -9.86 7.12
N ASN A 358 5.13 -9.54 6.46
CA ASN A 358 6.06 -10.52 5.92
C ASN A 358 6.67 -11.38 7.05
N PRO A 359 6.57 -12.72 7.01
CA PRO A 359 7.09 -13.61 8.06
C PRO A 359 8.58 -13.42 8.42
N LYS A 360 9.44 -13.02 7.45
CA LYS A 360 10.85 -12.70 7.72
C LYS A 360 11.01 -11.54 8.70
N ARG A 361 10.15 -10.53 8.60
CA ARG A 361 10.21 -9.27 9.38
C ARG A 361 9.52 -9.36 10.74
N LYS A 362 9.03 -10.53 11.16
CA LYS A 362 8.25 -10.67 12.41
C LYS A 362 8.98 -10.17 13.67
N VAL A 363 10.30 -10.24 13.69
CA VAL A 363 11.16 -9.78 14.80
C VAL A 363 11.55 -8.30 14.70
N GLU A 364 11.25 -7.63 13.60
CA GLU A 364 11.62 -6.23 13.39
C GLU A 364 10.84 -5.33 14.37
N ASP A 365 11.57 -4.59 15.21
CA ASP A 365 10.99 -3.64 16.16
C ASP A 365 11.72 -2.28 16.24
N VAL A 366 12.91 -2.15 15.63
CA VAL A 366 13.72 -0.93 15.62
C VAL A 366 14.19 -0.55 14.21
N ARG A 367 14.09 0.75 13.86
CA ARG A 367 14.48 1.31 12.55
C ARG A 367 15.24 2.64 12.67
N PRO A 368 16.04 3.05 11.67
CA PRO A 368 16.60 4.39 11.58
C PRO A 368 15.49 5.41 11.26
N ILE A 369 15.51 6.58 11.90
CA ILE A 369 14.47 7.61 11.76
C ILE A 369 14.31 8.19 10.34
N PHE A 370 15.33 8.07 9.51
CA PHE A 370 15.48 8.74 8.22
C PHE A 370 14.29 8.46 7.27
N TRP A 371 13.95 7.19 7.09
CA TRP A 371 12.85 6.76 6.21
C TRP A 371 11.45 6.89 6.84
N ALA A 372 11.25 7.69 7.91
CA ALA A 372 9.94 7.85 8.56
C ALA A 372 8.83 8.29 7.59
N SER A 373 9.12 9.22 6.67
CA SER A 373 8.19 9.61 5.59
C SER A 373 8.25 8.71 4.34
N ARG A 374 9.20 7.77 4.27
CA ARG A 374 9.46 6.91 3.10
C ARG A 374 9.54 5.41 3.47
N PRO A 375 8.61 4.84 4.26
CA PRO A 375 8.73 3.47 4.76
C PRO A 375 8.76 2.40 3.65
N LYS A 376 8.11 2.66 2.50
CA LYS A 376 8.14 1.75 1.34
C LYS A 376 9.54 1.62 0.73
N SER A 377 10.33 2.70 0.72
CA SER A 377 11.72 2.65 0.28
C SER A 377 12.57 1.82 1.25
N TYR A 378 12.44 2.05 2.55
CA TYR A 378 13.15 1.25 3.56
C TYR A 378 12.84 -0.25 3.46
N ILE A 379 11.56 -0.62 3.30
CA ILE A 379 11.16 -2.04 3.15
C ILE A 379 11.81 -2.65 1.90
N TYR A 380 11.82 -1.94 0.76
CA TYR A 380 12.49 -2.40 -0.45
C TYR A 380 14.01 -2.55 -0.25
N ARG A 381 14.69 -1.51 0.24
CA ARG A 381 16.15 -1.47 0.43
C ARG A 381 16.67 -2.42 1.51
N THR A 382 15.79 -3.07 2.26
CA THR A 382 16.11 -4.11 3.26
C THR A 382 15.39 -5.44 3.00
N GLN A 383 14.73 -5.64 1.85
CA GLN A 383 13.97 -6.87 1.54
C GLN A 383 14.86 -8.12 1.47
N ASP A 384 16.10 -7.92 1.01
CA ASP A 384 17.11 -8.95 0.76
C ASP A 384 17.97 -9.25 2.01
N TRP A 385 17.58 -8.74 3.18
CA TRP A 385 18.20 -9.10 4.45
C TRP A 385 17.68 -10.46 4.95
N ASP A 386 18.59 -11.27 5.49
CA ASP A 386 18.27 -12.57 6.09
C ASP A 386 17.71 -12.43 7.52
N GLU A 387 18.23 -11.48 8.29
CA GLU A 387 17.81 -11.16 9.66
C GLU A 387 17.44 -9.68 9.81
N PHE A 388 16.54 -9.36 10.73
CA PHE A 388 16.05 -8.00 10.98
C PHE A 388 16.31 -7.56 12.44
N PRO A 389 16.74 -6.31 12.68
CA PRO A 389 17.05 -5.81 14.02
C PRO A 389 15.90 -5.90 15.03
N ASN A 390 16.25 -6.36 16.24
CA ASN A 390 15.34 -6.65 17.35
C ASN A 390 15.94 -6.11 18.67
N GLY A 391 15.18 -5.29 19.40
CA GLY A 391 15.51 -4.72 20.72
C GLY A 391 16.57 -3.63 20.69
N ARG A 392 17.72 -3.87 20.04
CA ARG A 392 18.74 -2.85 19.76
C ARG A 392 19.13 -2.87 18.29
N TRP A 393 19.28 -1.68 17.69
CA TRP A 393 20.01 -1.57 16.44
C TRP A 393 21.47 -1.94 16.71
N GLY A 394 21.95 -3.00 16.06
CA GLY A 394 23.30 -3.52 16.26
C GLY A 394 24.36 -2.65 15.58
N ASN A 395 25.59 -3.17 15.51
CA ASN A 395 26.61 -2.58 14.63
C ASN A 395 26.15 -2.80 13.18
N SER A 396 25.92 -1.71 12.44
CA SER A 396 25.39 -1.69 11.05
C SER A 396 26.36 -2.23 9.99
N SER A 397 27.24 -3.17 10.37
CA SER A 397 28.26 -3.81 9.54
C SER A 397 27.72 -4.97 8.70
N SER A 398 26.40 -5.19 8.71
CA SER A 398 25.69 -6.31 8.08
C SER A 398 24.21 -5.95 7.86
N PRO A 399 23.57 -6.48 6.80
CA PRO A 399 24.00 -6.42 5.40
C PRO A 399 23.92 -4.98 4.87
N ALA A 400 24.48 -4.70 3.69
CA ALA A 400 24.31 -3.39 3.08
C ALA A 400 22.84 -3.11 2.72
N PHE A 401 22.42 -1.83 2.78
CA PHE A 401 21.15 -1.41 2.17
C PHE A 401 21.24 -1.55 0.65
N GLY A 402 20.21 -2.14 0.04
CA GLY A 402 20.10 -2.26 -1.41
C GLY A 402 20.10 -0.89 -2.12
N GLU A 403 20.53 -0.89 -3.37
CA GLU A 403 20.41 0.27 -4.26
C GLU A 403 19.00 0.37 -4.86
N LEU A 404 18.55 1.59 -5.16
CA LEU A 404 17.19 1.84 -5.64
C LEU A 404 17.14 1.66 -7.16
N ASN A 405 16.57 0.55 -7.63
CA ASN A 405 16.45 0.26 -9.06
C ASN A 405 15.16 0.87 -9.66
N ASP A 406 15.27 1.40 -10.88
CA ASP A 406 14.19 2.14 -11.58
C ASP A 406 12.83 1.42 -11.60
N TYR A 407 12.83 0.07 -11.62
CA TYR A 407 11.63 -0.75 -11.64
C TYR A 407 10.71 -0.51 -10.44
N TYR A 408 11.27 -0.26 -9.25
CA TYR A 408 10.49 -0.03 -8.02
C TYR A 408 10.06 1.43 -7.82
N LEU A 409 10.48 2.35 -8.70
CA LEU A 409 10.04 3.75 -8.65
C LEU A 409 8.52 3.91 -8.82
N PHE A 410 7.78 2.90 -9.30
CA PHE A 410 6.33 2.99 -9.39
C PHE A 410 5.65 3.18 -8.02
N TYR A 411 5.97 2.32 -7.04
CA TYR A 411 5.45 2.41 -5.67
C TYR A 411 5.95 3.63 -4.88
N LEU A 412 6.91 4.36 -5.46
CA LEU A 412 7.57 5.52 -4.88
C LEU A 412 7.26 6.82 -5.66
N LYS A 413 6.57 6.78 -6.80
CA LYS A 413 6.17 8.01 -7.52
C LYS A 413 5.15 8.78 -6.68
N SER A 414 5.29 10.11 -6.68
CA SER A 414 4.37 10.99 -5.95
C SER A 414 2.93 10.78 -6.42
N LYS A 415 1.98 10.85 -5.49
CA LYS A 415 0.54 10.69 -5.75
C LYS A 415 -0.05 11.83 -6.60
N SER A 416 0.68 12.96 -6.74
CA SER A 416 0.23 14.16 -7.45
C SER A 416 0.68 14.18 -8.92
N SER A 417 -0.11 14.77 -9.81
CA SER A 417 0.32 15.01 -11.19
C SER A 417 1.36 16.13 -11.28
N LYS A 418 2.13 16.16 -12.36
CA LYS A 418 3.18 17.16 -12.59
C LYS A 418 2.63 18.60 -12.57
N GLU A 419 1.42 18.78 -13.07
CA GLU A 419 0.70 20.05 -13.12
C GLU A 419 0.35 20.52 -11.69
N THR A 420 -0.14 19.61 -10.84
CA THR A 420 -0.39 19.89 -9.41
C THR A 420 0.91 20.22 -8.67
N LEU A 421 2.00 19.48 -8.92
CA LEU A 421 3.32 19.78 -8.33
C LEU A 421 3.83 21.17 -8.74
N LEU A 422 3.70 21.55 -10.02
CA LEU A 422 4.06 22.88 -10.51
C LEU A 422 3.21 24.01 -9.89
N GLN A 423 1.92 23.77 -9.66
CA GLN A 423 1.05 24.74 -8.97
C GLN A 423 1.41 24.93 -7.49
N MET A 424 1.89 23.87 -6.83
CA MET A 424 2.32 23.93 -5.41
C MET A 424 3.73 24.53 -5.26
N TRP A 425 4.72 23.99 -5.98
CA TRP A 425 6.13 24.35 -5.83
C TRP A 425 6.58 25.53 -6.70
N GLY A 426 5.73 25.96 -7.65
CA GLY A 426 5.93 27.10 -8.52
C GLY A 426 6.47 26.74 -9.90
N GLU A 427 5.81 27.27 -10.95
CA GLU A 427 6.22 27.11 -12.35
C GLU A 427 7.59 27.76 -12.66
N GLU A 428 7.97 28.78 -11.89
CA GLU A 428 9.25 29.49 -11.99
C GLU A 428 9.81 29.83 -10.61
N LEU A 429 11.08 29.44 -10.39
CA LEU A 429 11.88 29.92 -9.27
C LEU A 429 12.85 31.01 -9.74
N LYS A 430 12.97 32.08 -8.93
CA LYS A 430 13.82 33.24 -9.23
C LYS A 430 15.15 33.18 -8.48
N ASN A 431 15.10 32.72 -7.23
CA ASN A 431 16.19 32.65 -6.26
C ASN A 431 15.92 31.51 -5.24
N GLU A 432 16.85 31.28 -4.32
CA GLU A 432 16.71 30.28 -3.24
C GLU A 432 15.54 30.59 -2.28
N GLU A 433 15.25 31.87 -2.01
CA GLU A 433 14.08 32.27 -1.21
C GLU A 433 12.76 31.74 -1.80
N SER A 434 12.69 31.56 -3.12
CA SER A 434 11.54 30.94 -3.79
C SER A 434 11.37 29.47 -3.41
N VAL A 435 12.44 28.75 -3.03
CA VAL A 435 12.37 27.40 -2.44
C VAL A 435 12.01 27.49 -0.96
N PHE A 436 12.58 28.45 -0.24
CA PHE A 436 12.31 28.65 1.19
C PHE A 436 10.81 28.94 1.42
N GLU A 437 10.16 29.68 0.51
CA GLU A 437 8.70 29.88 0.45
C GLU A 437 7.94 28.55 0.41
N VAL A 438 8.33 27.60 -0.44
CA VAL A 438 7.64 26.30 -0.61
C VAL A 438 7.67 25.45 0.65
N PHE A 439 8.86 25.30 1.26
CA PHE A 439 9.00 24.60 2.55
C PHE A 439 8.21 25.31 3.67
N THR A 440 8.26 26.64 3.71
CA THR A 440 7.51 27.45 4.68
C THR A 440 6.00 27.26 4.51
N CYS A 441 5.47 27.26 3.28
CA CYS A 441 4.06 27.04 2.99
C CYS A 441 3.59 25.62 3.37
N TYR A 442 4.42 24.59 3.12
CA TYR A 442 4.14 23.21 3.54
C TYR A 442 4.02 23.10 5.07
N ILE A 443 5.06 23.52 5.81
CA ILE A 443 5.06 23.53 7.28
C ILE A 443 3.88 24.32 7.83
N ALA A 444 3.61 25.50 7.27
CA ALA A 444 2.55 26.37 7.74
C ALA A 444 1.12 25.85 7.42
N ALA A 445 0.98 24.96 6.43
CA ALA A 445 -0.26 24.61 5.74
C ALA A 445 -0.99 25.82 5.11
N LYS A 446 -0.22 26.83 4.68
CA LYS A 446 -0.69 28.09 4.09
C LYS A 446 -0.66 28.02 2.56
N PRO A 447 -1.55 28.72 1.84
CA PRO A 447 -1.41 28.94 0.40
C PRO A 447 -0.07 29.60 0.06
N ASN A 448 0.50 29.25 -1.09
CA ASN A 448 1.58 29.98 -1.73
C ASN A 448 1.05 31.29 -2.38
N ARG A 449 1.94 32.10 -2.94
CA ARG A 449 1.61 33.35 -3.67
C ARG A 449 0.58 33.22 -4.80
N ASN A 450 0.31 32.01 -5.32
CA ASN A 450 -0.70 31.74 -6.35
C ASN A 450 -2.04 31.26 -5.78
N GLY A 451 -2.20 31.18 -4.45
CA GLY A 451 -3.40 30.70 -3.77
C GLY A 451 -3.46 29.17 -3.58
N GLN A 452 -2.47 28.41 -4.06
CA GLN A 452 -2.43 26.96 -3.94
C GLN A 452 -1.75 26.54 -2.63
N LYS A 453 -2.36 25.64 -1.85
CA LYS A 453 -1.70 25.03 -0.67
C LYS A 453 -0.63 24.03 -1.11
N VAL A 454 0.54 24.09 -0.49
CA VAL A 454 1.58 23.06 -0.65
C VAL A 454 1.23 21.87 0.23
N MET A 455 0.84 20.75 -0.38
CA MET A 455 0.36 19.56 0.33
C MET A 455 1.42 18.46 0.49
N CYS A 456 2.52 18.54 -0.26
CA CYS A 456 3.65 17.60 -0.20
C CYS A 456 4.98 18.29 -0.57
N LEU A 457 6.07 17.61 -0.24
CA LEU A 457 7.45 17.90 -0.68
C LEU A 457 8.04 16.63 -1.33
N PRO A 458 9.15 16.70 -2.10
CA PRO A 458 9.79 15.52 -2.71
C PRO A 458 10.11 14.37 -1.73
N TRP A 459 10.29 14.71 -0.46
CA TRP A 459 10.64 13.83 0.66
C TRP A 459 9.44 13.41 1.53
N ASN A 460 8.31 14.12 1.40
CA ASN A 460 7.12 13.97 2.23
C ASN A 460 5.86 14.03 1.34
N ASP A 461 5.43 12.87 0.82
CA ASP A 461 4.22 12.74 -0.03
C ASP A 461 2.90 12.82 0.75
N GLU A 462 2.96 12.88 2.09
CA GLU A 462 1.82 12.87 3.01
C GLU A 462 1.72 14.20 3.80
N PRO A 463 0.53 14.51 4.37
CA PRO A 463 0.38 15.59 5.34
C PRO A 463 1.24 15.41 6.60
N LEU A 464 1.54 16.52 7.27
CA LEU A 464 2.33 16.53 8.51
C LEU A 464 1.70 15.66 9.61
N ALA A 465 2.55 14.95 10.35
CA ALA A 465 2.15 14.19 11.53
C ALA A 465 1.58 15.13 12.61
N PRO A 466 0.58 14.70 13.42
CA PRO A 466 0.01 15.54 14.47
C PRO A 466 1.02 16.10 15.48
N GLU A 467 2.14 15.41 15.72
CA GLU A 467 3.21 15.85 16.63
C GLU A 467 4.00 17.07 16.14
N THR A 468 4.07 17.30 14.82
CA THR A 468 4.74 18.48 14.23
C THR A 468 4.09 19.79 14.68
N ASN A 469 2.83 19.76 15.11
CA ASN A 469 2.13 20.95 15.63
C ASN A 469 2.74 21.49 16.93
N PHE A 470 3.53 20.69 17.68
CA PHE A 470 4.21 21.17 18.90
C PHE A 470 5.42 22.08 18.63
N LEU A 471 5.91 22.14 17.39
CA LEU A 471 7.12 22.85 16.98
C LEU A 471 6.95 23.57 15.63
N LYS A 472 5.70 23.85 15.26
CA LYS A 472 5.31 24.36 13.94
C LYS A 472 5.85 25.77 13.66
N ASP A 473 5.80 26.66 14.64
CA ASP A 473 6.24 28.05 14.48
C ASP A 473 7.78 28.14 14.45
N GLU A 474 8.47 27.26 15.18
CA GLU A 474 9.92 27.05 15.11
C GLU A 474 10.35 26.56 13.73
N LEU A 475 9.67 25.54 13.19
CA LEU A 475 9.92 25.05 11.83
C LEU A 475 9.63 26.13 10.79
N GLU A 476 8.50 26.84 10.88
CA GLU A 476 8.15 27.91 9.94
C GLU A 476 9.20 29.03 9.97
N LYS A 477 9.75 29.33 11.15
CA LYS A 477 10.82 30.31 11.34
C LYS A 477 12.14 29.88 10.71
N VAL A 478 12.60 28.64 10.90
CA VAL A 478 13.92 28.21 10.39
C VAL A 478 13.92 27.96 8.88
N ASN A 479 12.81 27.45 8.32
CA ASN A 479 12.68 27.23 6.86
C ASN A 479 12.78 28.55 6.08
N ARG A 480 12.16 29.63 6.57
CA ARG A 480 12.33 30.99 6.02
C ARG A 480 13.78 31.49 6.01
N CYS A 481 14.66 30.93 6.84
CA CYS A 481 16.07 31.28 6.93
C CYS A 481 17.00 30.27 6.22
N GLY A 482 16.48 29.42 5.33
CA GLY A 482 17.27 28.48 4.55
C GLY A 482 17.73 27.22 5.31
N VAL A 483 17.06 26.89 6.42
CA VAL A 483 17.18 25.59 7.12
C VAL A 483 16.00 24.74 6.65
N LEU A 484 16.19 24.02 5.54
CA LEU A 484 15.12 23.39 4.78
C LEU A 484 14.82 21.98 5.33
N THR A 485 13.85 21.92 6.24
CA THR A 485 13.59 20.73 7.08
C THR A 485 12.79 19.66 6.35
N ILE A 486 13.27 18.42 6.39
CA ILE A 486 12.63 17.24 5.77
C ILE A 486 12.09 16.24 6.80
N ASN A 487 12.60 16.26 8.04
CA ASN A 487 12.21 15.33 9.10
C ASN A 487 12.44 15.97 10.49
N SER A 488 11.56 15.69 11.45
CA SER A 488 11.60 16.25 12.81
C SER A 488 10.69 15.50 13.78
N GLN A 489 11.09 15.36 15.04
CA GLN A 489 10.19 14.96 16.14
C GLN A 489 10.43 15.83 17.39
N PRO A 490 9.40 16.10 18.21
CA PRO A 490 9.53 16.85 19.47
C PRO A 490 10.24 16.03 20.55
N ASN A 491 10.72 16.67 21.61
CA ASN A 491 11.10 15.95 22.84
C ASN A 491 9.85 15.64 23.68
N ILE A 492 9.68 14.38 24.07
CA ILE A 492 8.58 13.92 24.93
C ILE A 492 9.18 13.22 26.16
N ASN A 493 8.72 13.65 27.34
CA ASN A 493 9.19 13.15 28.63
C ASN A 493 8.06 12.40 29.35
N GLY A 494 7.97 11.08 29.12
CA GLY A 494 7.06 10.20 29.88
C GLY A 494 5.59 10.50 29.69
N LYS A 495 5.13 10.73 28.45
CA LYS A 495 3.68 10.80 28.16
C LYS A 495 3.05 9.41 28.26
N PRO A 496 1.74 9.29 28.58
CA PRO A 496 1.05 8.00 28.51
C PRO A 496 1.14 7.38 27.10
N SER A 497 1.27 6.06 27.02
CA SER A 497 1.26 5.32 25.75
C SER A 497 -0.05 5.44 24.97
N THR A 498 -1.11 5.93 25.61
CA THR A 498 -2.43 6.23 25.01
C THR A 498 -2.63 7.72 24.69
N ASP A 499 -1.56 8.52 24.62
CA ASP A 499 -1.65 9.91 24.14
C ASP A 499 -2.08 9.96 22.65
N PRO A 500 -3.10 10.77 22.28
CA PRO A 500 -3.67 10.73 20.93
C PRO A 500 -2.76 11.31 19.82
N VAL A 501 -1.63 11.92 20.19
CA VAL A 501 -0.67 12.54 19.26
C VAL A 501 0.57 11.65 19.10
N VAL A 502 1.21 11.28 20.21
CA VAL A 502 2.50 10.56 20.24
C VAL A 502 2.43 9.16 20.87
N GLY A 503 1.25 8.71 21.29
CA GLY A 503 1.06 7.40 21.90
C GLY A 503 1.19 6.23 20.91
N TRP A 504 1.86 5.17 21.36
CA TRP A 504 2.00 3.90 20.66
C TRP A 504 2.23 2.76 21.65
N GLY A 505 1.97 1.53 21.22
CA GLY A 505 2.19 0.31 22.00
C GLY A 505 1.10 0.00 23.04
N PRO A 506 1.37 -0.93 23.98
CA PRO A 506 0.41 -1.35 25.01
C PRO A 506 -0.08 -0.20 25.91
N PRO A 507 -1.34 -0.24 26.39
CA PRO A 507 -1.86 0.77 27.32
C PRO A 507 -1.18 0.72 28.69
N GLY A 508 -1.21 1.83 29.42
CA GLY A 508 -0.64 1.94 30.78
C GLY A 508 0.88 2.05 30.82
N GLY A 509 1.54 2.20 29.67
CA GLY A 509 2.97 2.50 29.57
C GLY A 509 3.25 4.00 29.43
N TYR A 510 4.54 4.32 29.31
CA TYR A 510 5.05 5.67 29.11
C TYR A 510 5.98 5.74 27.89
N VAL A 511 5.78 6.72 27.02
CA VAL A 511 6.56 6.96 25.81
C VAL A 511 7.46 8.20 25.95
N PHE A 512 8.62 8.13 25.33
CA PHE A 512 9.68 9.13 25.38
C PHE A 512 10.26 9.40 23.99
N GLN A 513 10.59 10.65 23.72
CA GLN A 513 11.29 11.09 22.50
C GLN A 513 12.40 12.08 22.87
N LYS A 514 13.57 11.97 22.22
CA LYS A 514 14.52 13.08 22.06
C LYS A 514 14.03 13.98 20.91
N ALA A 515 14.31 15.27 21.00
CA ALA A 515 14.09 16.16 19.86
C ALA A 515 14.99 15.74 18.68
N TYR A 516 14.52 15.93 17.46
CA TYR A 516 15.24 15.61 16.24
C TYR A 516 14.98 16.68 15.18
N LEU A 517 16.00 17.05 14.41
CA LEU A 517 15.87 17.94 13.27
C LEU A 517 16.82 17.54 12.15
N GLU A 518 16.29 17.39 10.94
CA GLU A 518 17.02 17.03 9.73
C GLU A 518 16.66 17.96 8.57
N PHE A 519 17.68 18.53 7.94
CA PHE A 519 17.50 19.61 6.97
C PHE A 519 18.65 19.76 5.96
N PHE A 520 18.34 20.36 4.81
CA PHE A 520 19.34 20.91 3.88
C PHE A 520 19.67 22.37 4.25
N THR A 521 20.93 22.79 4.10
CA THR A 521 21.31 24.21 4.22
C THR A 521 22.61 24.56 3.48
N SER A 522 22.92 25.85 3.37
CA SER A 522 24.08 26.37 2.65
C SER A 522 25.42 26.10 3.35
N SER A 523 26.52 26.13 2.59
CA SER A 523 27.88 25.92 3.09
C SER A 523 28.32 26.97 4.13
N GLU A 524 27.79 28.18 3.99
CA GLU A 524 28.00 29.32 4.89
C GLU A 524 27.25 29.10 6.21
N ASN A 525 26.00 28.63 6.13
CA ASN A 525 25.19 28.23 7.29
C ASN A 525 25.84 27.06 8.04
N VAL A 526 26.35 26.04 7.33
CA VAL A 526 27.13 24.94 7.95
C VAL A 526 28.39 25.48 8.64
N THR A 527 29.11 26.41 8.01
CA THR A 527 30.32 27.04 8.58
C THR A 527 30.01 27.90 9.81
N ALA A 528 28.84 28.52 9.88
CA ALA A 528 28.36 29.22 11.07
C ALA A 528 27.94 28.23 12.16
N LEU A 529 27.15 27.21 11.81
CA LEU A 529 26.64 26.18 12.72
C LEU A 529 27.76 25.41 13.42
N LEU A 530 28.83 25.03 12.71
CA LEU A 530 30.01 24.37 13.29
C LEU A 530 30.74 25.23 14.36
N LYS A 531 30.58 26.57 14.34
CA LYS A 531 31.09 27.47 15.39
C LYS A 531 30.15 27.54 16.59
N VAL A 532 28.85 27.33 16.37
CA VAL A 532 27.82 27.29 17.42
C VAL A 532 27.82 25.95 18.15
N LEU A 533 27.89 24.81 17.42
CA LEU A 533 27.84 23.45 17.98
C LEU A 533 28.89 23.19 19.07
N LYS A 534 30.08 23.82 18.96
CA LYS A 534 31.14 23.77 19.99
C LYS A 534 30.73 24.31 21.38
N LYS A 535 29.60 25.05 21.46
CA LYS A 535 29.00 25.53 22.72
C LYS A 535 27.93 24.58 23.28
N TYR A 536 27.53 23.58 22.50
CA TYR A 536 26.48 22.61 22.80
C TYR A 536 27.01 21.19 23.02
N GLU A 537 28.32 20.97 22.86
CA GLU A 537 28.98 19.73 23.27
C GLU A 537 29.07 19.67 24.82
N PRO A 538 28.78 18.52 25.47
CA PRO A 538 28.43 17.21 24.92
C PRO A 538 26.90 16.96 24.80
N ARG A 539 26.06 17.99 24.93
CA ARG A 539 24.59 17.87 24.97
C ARG A 539 23.94 17.50 23.63
N VAL A 540 24.55 17.90 22.51
CA VAL A 540 23.99 17.74 21.15
C VAL A 540 24.84 16.79 20.33
N ASN A 541 24.21 15.82 19.66
CA ASN A 541 24.85 15.04 18.61
C ASN A 541 24.49 15.58 17.22
N TYR A 542 25.45 15.59 16.31
CA TYR A 542 25.26 16.06 14.94
C TYR A 542 25.89 15.13 13.90
N HIS A 543 25.33 15.14 12.69
CA HIS A 543 25.96 14.56 11.49
C HIS A 543 25.71 15.51 10.31
N ILE A 544 26.78 15.95 9.65
CA ILE A 544 26.77 16.90 8.53
C ILE A 544 27.41 16.20 7.33
N VAL A 545 26.79 16.21 6.15
CA VAL A 545 27.33 15.53 4.96
C VAL A 545 26.97 16.18 3.61
N ASN A 546 27.98 16.61 2.85
CA ASN A 546 27.81 17.20 1.52
C ASN A 546 27.62 16.12 0.43
N VAL A 547 27.07 16.47 -0.74
CA VAL A 547 26.81 15.52 -1.86
C VAL A 547 28.03 14.66 -2.26
N HIS A 548 29.24 15.20 -2.16
CA HIS A 548 30.51 14.49 -2.44
C HIS A 548 30.91 13.45 -1.38
N GLY A 549 30.10 13.27 -0.32
CA GLY A 549 30.35 12.31 0.75
C GLY A 549 31.29 12.79 1.84
N HIS A 550 31.74 14.06 1.82
CA HIS A 550 32.50 14.62 2.94
C HIS A 550 31.56 14.73 4.15
N ASN A 551 31.85 13.99 5.21
CA ASN A 551 31.04 13.97 6.43
C ASN A 551 31.78 14.50 7.66
N MET A 552 31.01 14.96 8.65
CA MET A 552 31.48 15.36 9.98
C MET A 552 30.43 14.95 11.01
N THR A 553 30.82 14.23 12.06
CA THR A 553 29.93 13.84 13.17
C THR A 553 30.69 13.79 14.49
N ASN A 554 29.98 13.96 15.61
CA ASN A 554 30.46 13.70 16.96
C ASN A 554 29.82 12.44 17.59
N ALA A 555 29.26 11.53 16.77
CA ALA A 555 28.75 10.25 17.24
C ALA A 555 29.90 9.36 17.75
N HIS A 556 29.87 9.02 19.04
CA HIS A 556 30.89 8.22 19.71
C HIS A 556 31.03 6.85 19.02
N GLU A 557 32.23 6.52 18.52
CA GLU A 557 32.52 5.26 17.80
C GLU A 557 31.56 4.96 16.63
N LEU A 558 30.89 5.99 16.07
CA LEU A 558 29.80 5.86 15.10
C LEU A 558 28.59 5.02 15.58
N GLN A 559 28.43 4.82 16.89
CA GLN A 559 27.33 4.02 17.45
C GLN A 559 25.95 4.66 17.23
N PRO A 560 24.87 3.87 17.07
CA PRO A 560 23.50 4.37 16.98
C PRO A 560 23.01 5.02 18.28
N ASN A 561 22.24 6.09 18.17
CA ASN A 561 21.61 6.79 19.30
C ASN A 561 20.09 6.53 19.32
N ALA A 562 19.55 5.99 20.41
CA ALA A 562 18.10 5.80 20.56
C ALA A 562 17.38 7.13 20.76
N VAL A 563 16.42 7.46 19.89
CA VAL A 563 15.68 8.74 19.92
C VAL A 563 14.22 8.58 20.33
N THR A 564 13.63 7.39 20.24
CA THR A 564 12.26 7.12 20.69
C THR A 564 12.21 5.78 21.41
N TRP A 565 11.60 5.73 22.60
CA TRP A 565 11.43 4.51 23.39
C TRP A 565 10.18 4.52 24.26
N GLY A 566 9.75 3.34 24.70
CA GLY A 566 8.56 3.12 25.51
C GLY A 566 8.83 2.10 26.62
N ILE A 567 8.26 2.37 27.79
CA ILE A 567 8.32 1.51 28.98
C ILE A 567 6.89 1.05 29.28
N PHE A 568 6.65 -0.26 29.31
CA PHE A 568 5.30 -0.83 29.38
C PHE A 568 5.16 -1.81 30.56
N PRO A 569 4.00 -1.87 31.24
CA PRO A 569 3.81 -2.79 32.36
C PRO A 569 4.03 -4.26 31.96
N GLY A 570 4.87 -4.97 32.71
CA GLY A 570 5.15 -6.40 32.49
C GLY A 570 5.90 -6.72 31.20
N ARG A 571 6.61 -5.76 30.60
CA ARG A 571 7.42 -5.95 29.38
C ARG A 571 8.79 -5.25 29.50
N GLU A 572 9.71 -5.65 28.65
CA GLU A 572 11.00 -4.95 28.47
C GLU A 572 10.83 -3.60 27.76
N ILE A 573 11.91 -2.81 27.72
CA ILE A 573 11.93 -1.49 27.06
C ILE A 573 11.99 -1.69 25.55
N VAL A 574 11.06 -1.10 24.81
CA VAL A 574 11.06 -1.08 23.34
C VAL A 574 11.60 0.27 22.87
N GLN A 575 12.60 0.30 21.99
CA GLN A 575 13.24 1.52 21.50
C GLN A 575 13.22 1.62 19.97
N PRO A 576 12.03 1.84 19.36
CA PRO A 576 11.79 1.51 17.96
C PRO A 576 12.38 2.50 16.94
N THR A 577 13.10 3.52 17.39
CA THR A 577 13.65 4.56 16.52
C THR A 577 15.04 5.00 16.97
N VAL A 578 16.01 4.90 16.06
CA VAL A 578 17.41 5.30 16.27
C VAL A 578 17.88 6.31 15.22
N VAL A 579 18.95 7.03 15.55
CA VAL A 579 19.81 7.73 14.59
C VAL A 579 21.10 6.93 14.48
N ASP A 580 21.34 6.33 13.31
CA ASP A 580 22.55 5.57 13.00
C ASP A 580 23.43 6.33 11.98
N PRO A 581 24.67 6.72 12.33
CA PRO A 581 25.62 7.36 11.41
C PRO A 581 25.93 6.54 10.15
N VAL A 582 25.88 5.20 10.20
CA VAL A 582 26.16 4.35 9.04
C VAL A 582 24.98 4.37 8.06
N SER A 583 23.76 4.06 8.55
CA SER A 583 22.53 4.13 7.75
C SER A 583 22.29 5.50 7.13
N PHE A 584 22.68 6.60 7.80
CA PHE A 584 22.58 7.96 7.27
C PHE A 584 23.35 8.15 5.95
N MET A 585 24.49 7.47 5.76
CA MET A 585 25.26 7.53 4.51
C MET A 585 24.60 6.76 3.35
N TYR A 586 23.76 5.76 3.66
CA TYR A 586 22.95 5.03 2.66
C TYR A 586 21.64 5.75 2.34
N TRP A 587 21.01 6.38 3.33
CA TRP A 587 19.87 7.28 3.20
C TRP A 587 20.21 8.44 2.28
N LYS A 588 21.28 9.18 2.60
CA LYS A 588 21.76 10.33 1.83
C LYS A 588 21.71 10.15 0.31
N ARG A 589 22.19 9.00 -0.21
CA ARG A 589 22.30 8.76 -1.65
C ARG A 589 20.96 8.85 -2.36
N GLU A 590 19.92 8.32 -1.71
CA GLU A 590 18.52 8.43 -2.15
C GLU A 590 18.10 9.90 -2.14
N GLU A 591 18.30 10.59 -1.02
CA GLU A 591 17.91 12.01 -0.85
C GLU A 591 18.55 12.97 -1.87
N THR A 592 19.77 12.67 -2.33
CA THR A 592 20.48 13.46 -3.35
C THR A 592 20.22 13.02 -4.80
N GLY A 593 19.67 11.83 -5.05
CA GLY A 593 19.46 11.29 -6.41
C GLY A 593 17.99 11.19 -6.81
N ASP A 594 17.16 10.67 -5.90
CA ASP A 594 15.71 10.50 -6.08
C ASP A 594 15.01 11.86 -6.23
N GLY A 595 15.60 12.91 -5.64
CA GLY A 595 15.21 14.30 -5.83
C GLY A 595 15.33 14.80 -7.28
N GLU A 596 16.25 14.27 -8.09
CA GLU A 596 16.33 14.59 -9.52
C GLU A 596 15.37 13.72 -10.35
N GLN A 597 15.29 12.42 -10.05
CA GLN A 597 14.44 11.46 -10.77
C GLN A 597 12.92 11.69 -10.58
N ARG A 598 12.44 11.85 -9.33
CA ARG A 598 11.00 12.05 -9.03
C ARG A 598 10.46 13.36 -9.60
N ILE A 599 11.31 14.39 -9.61
CA ILE A 599 10.98 15.71 -10.12
C ILE A 599 10.90 15.61 -11.66
N GLY A 600 11.90 15.03 -12.32
CA GLY A 600 11.66 14.32 -13.60
C GLY A 600 12.67 14.60 -14.72
N GLU A 601 13.19 13.52 -15.29
CA GLU A 601 14.07 13.56 -16.46
C GLU A 601 13.37 14.03 -17.76
N PRO A 602 14.11 14.63 -18.70
CA PRO A 602 13.59 15.00 -20.01
C PRO A 602 13.57 13.79 -20.95
N THR A 603 12.41 13.44 -21.48
CA THR A 603 12.30 12.55 -22.64
C THR A 603 13.11 13.14 -23.81
N GLN A 604 14.07 12.39 -24.35
CA GLN A 604 14.84 12.82 -25.52
C GLN A 604 14.01 12.69 -26.81
N GLY A 605 13.02 13.57 -26.96
CA GLY A 605 12.30 13.80 -28.21
C GLY A 605 13.15 14.56 -29.23
N ALA A 606 14.35 14.04 -29.55
CA ALA A 606 15.18 14.57 -30.63
C ALA A 606 14.62 14.07 -31.98
N SER A 607 14.39 15.00 -32.90
CA SER A 607 13.71 14.72 -34.17
C SER A 607 14.49 13.80 -35.10
N SER A 608 14.06 12.54 -35.22
CA SER A 608 14.32 11.74 -36.42
C SER A 608 13.23 11.99 -37.45
N SER A 609 13.55 12.74 -38.51
CA SER A 609 12.73 12.76 -39.72
C SER A 609 12.65 11.34 -40.27
N THR A 610 11.44 10.89 -40.62
CA THR A 610 11.23 9.60 -41.27
C THR A 610 11.93 9.59 -42.64
N ASP A 611 12.99 8.79 -42.77
CA ASP A 611 13.45 8.31 -44.07
C ASP A 611 13.41 6.78 -44.05
N SER A 612 12.73 6.21 -45.03
CA SER A 612 12.24 4.84 -44.97
C SER A 612 13.10 3.92 -45.81
N ASN A 613 13.96 3.10 -45.16
CA ASN A 613 14.24 1.71 -45.55
C ASN A 613 15.36 1.08 -44.70
N ARG A 614 15.02 0.04 -43.91
CA ARG A 614 15.60 -1.32 -44.04
C ARG A 614 15.03 -2.27 -42.98
N HIS A 615 14.47 -3.38 -43.44
CA HIS A 615 14.10 -4.53 -42.60
C HIS A 615 15.27 -5.54 -42.50
N PRO A 616 15.17 -6.59 -41.66
CA PRO A 616 16.29 -7.00 -40.81
C PRO A 616 17.36 -7.85 -41.51
N ARG A 617 18.53 -7.93 -40.87
CA ARG A 617 19.47 -9.04 -41.04
C ARG A 617 19.33 -10.03 -39.89
N SER A 618 18.77 -11.20 -40.18
CA SER A 618 18.91 -12.40 -39.36
C SER A 618 20.38 -12.86 -39.31
N ARG A 619 20.71 -13.65 -38.29
CA ARG A 619 21.91 -14.49 -38.29
C ARG A 619 21.69 -15.67 -39.23
N GLU A 620 22.67 -16.00 -40.07
CA GLU A 620 22.88 -17.37 -40.54
C GLU A 620 24.39 -17.67 -40.64
N SER A 621 24.72 -18.95 -40.62
CA SER A 621 26.07 -19.50 -40.85
C SER A 621 26.02 -20.42 -42.10
N PRO A 622 27.06 -21.17 -42.51
CA PRO A 622 27.78 -20.73 -43.70
C PRO A 622 27.87 -21.76 -44.85
N THR A 623 27.58 -21.35 -46.09
CA THR A 623 27.83 -22.19 -47.29
C THR A 623 28.30 -21.45 -48.55
N GLN A 624 29.48 -21.84 -49.02
CA GLN A 624 29.93 -22.06 -50.41
C GLN A 624 29.62 -21.07 -51.58
N ARG A 625 30.73 -20.58 -52.16
CA ARG A 625 31.13 -20.62 -53.60
C ARG A 625 30.47 -19.73 -54.69
N LYS A 626 31.39 -18.99 -55.36
CA LYS A 626 31.52 -18.71 -56.82
C LYS A 626 30.49 -17.83 -57.54
N GLY A 627 30.99 -16.91 -58.38
CA GLY A 627 30.30 -16.39 -59.58
C GLY A 627 30.44 -14.87 -59.79
N PRO A 628 31.10 -14.38 -60.88
CA PRO A 628 31.20 -12.95 -61.20
C PRO A 628 30.48 -12.57 -62.51
N SER A 629 30.60 -11.27 -62.90
CA SER A 629 30.22 -10.67 -64.20
C SER A 629 28.71 -10.34 -64.37
N GLN A 630 28.21 -9.43 -65.23
CA GLN A 630 28.70 -8.27 -66.04
C GLN A 630 27.42 -7.58 -66.67
N LEU A 631 27.34 -6.51 -67.51
CA LEU A 631 28.21 -5.54 -68.21
C LEU A 631 27.35 -4.32 -68.72
N HIS A 632 27.97 -3.31 -69.38
CA HIS A 632 27.37 -2.35 -70.37
C HIS A 632 26.32 -1.29 -69.91
N HIS A 633 26.10 -0.12 -70.57
CA HIS A 633 26.77 0.57 -71.70
C HIS A 633 26.55 2.13 -71.72
N HIS A 634 27.43 2.85 -72.44
CA HIS A 634 27.44 4.23 -73.04
C HIS A 634 26.29 5.26 -72.79
N SER A 635 26.53 6.54 -72.41
CA SER A 635 27.22 7.67 -73.11
C SER A 635 26.49 8.24 -74.36
N PRO A 636 26.64 9.53 -74.76
CA PRO A 636 27.03 10.77 -74.03
C PRO A 636 26.18 12.05 -74.41
N GLY A 637 26.46 13.24 -73.85
CA GLY A 637 25.93 14.51 -74.39
C GLY A 637 26.35 15.84 -73.72
N ALA A 638 26.94 16.75 -74.53
CA ALA A 638 27.11 18.20 -74.33
C ALA A 638 27.94 18.76 -73.13
N ARG A 639 28.30 20.05 -73.23
CA ARG A 639 29.06 20.87 -72.26
C ARG A 639 28.41 22.25 -72.13
N GLU A 640 28.46 22.85 -70.93
CA GLU A 640 28.62 24.31 -70.80
C GLU A 640 29.16 24.73 -69.41
N ARG A 641 29.70 25.94 -69.33
CA ARG A 641 30.27 26.67 -68.17
C ARG A 641 30.34 28.17 -68.57
N PRO A 642 30.51 29.16 -67.66
CA PRO A 642 30.71 29.07 -66.20
C PRO A 642 29.80 30.01 -65.36
N GLN A 643 29.86 29.90 -64.03
CA GLN A 643 29.98 31.06 -63.12
C GLN A 643 30.51 30.63 -61.74
N GLY A 644 31.01 31.58 -60.94
CA GLY A 644 31.70 31.33 -59.66
C GLY A 644 30.81 31.49 -58.41
N PRO A 645 31.29 31.04 -57.23
CA PRO A 645 30.51 31.09 -55.99
C PRO A 645 30.55 32.46 -55.29
N PRO A 646 29.44 32.91 -54.65
CA PRO A 646 29.46 34.00 -53.68
C PRO A 646 30.07 33.58 -52.33
N ALA A 647 30.46 34.56 -51.52
CA ALA A 647 31.28 34.36 -50.32
C ALA A 647 30.49 34.11 -49.01
N ASN A 648 31.22 33.68 -47.98
CA ASN A 648 30.69 33.41 -46.63
C ASN A 648 30.12 34.65 -45.94
N HIS A 649 29.01 34.46 -45.20
CA HIS A 649 28.70 35.25 -44.01
C HIS A 649 28.89 34.38 -42.75
N PRO A 650 29.45 34.92 -41.65
CA PRO A 650 29.53 34.19 -40.39
C PRO A 650 28.16 34.09 -39.70
N PRO A 651 27.82 32.98 -39.04
CA PRO A 651 26.64 32.92 -38.18
C PRO A 651 26.81 33.84 -36.97
N GLY A 652 25.75 34.58 -36.63
CA GLY A 652 25.71 35.38 -35.41
C GLY A 652 25.69 34.53 -34.13
N PRO A 653 25.89 35.13 -32.95
CA PRO A 653 25.89 34.40 -31.69
C PRO A 653 24.54 33.73 -31.43
N THR A 654 24.55 32.42 -31.22
CA THR A 654 23.38 31.65 -30.79
C THR A 654 22.87 32.21 -29.46
N PRO A 655 21.55 32.49 -29.30
CA PRO A 655 21.02 32.89 -28.01
C PRO A 655 21.27 31.79 -26.97
N PRO A 656 21.54 32.12 -25.70
CA PRO A 656 21.79 31.12 -24.67
C PRO A 656 20.57 30.20 -24.53
N THR A 657 20.77 28.91 -24.80
CA THR A 657 19.73 27.89 -24.76
C THR A 657 19.09 27.88 -23.37
N GLN A 658 17.84 28.35 -23.26
CA GLN A 658 17.14 28.35 -21.98
C GLN A 658 17.04 26.91 -21.47
N MET A 659 17.68 26.61 -20.34
CA MET A 659 17.40 25.37 -19.62
C MET A 659 15.89 25.32 -19.32
N PRO A 660 15.21 24.17 -19.52
CA PRO A 660 13.81 24.02 -19.16
C PRO A 660 13.59 24.52 -17.73
N LYS A 661 12.62 25.41 -17.51
CA LYS A 661 12.43 26.21 -16.28
C LYS A 661 12.55 25.39 -14.99
N PHE A 662 12.06 24.17 -15.05
CA PHE A 662 12.04 23.15 -14.00
C PHE A 662 13.43 22.57 -13.65
N LYS A 663 14.37 22.45 -14.60
CA LYS A 663 15.79 22.15 -14.30
C LYS A 663 16.44 23.22 -13.43
N ARG A 664 15.87 24.43 -13.33
CA ARG A 664 16.35 25.47 -12.41
C ARG A 664 15.98 25.19 -10.95
N PHE A 665 14.90 24.45 -10.68
CA PHE A 665 14.60 23.94 -9.33
C PHE A 665 15.69 22.97 -8.89
N LEU A 666 15.95 21.96 -9.73
CA LEU A 666 17.04 20.99 -9.51
C LEU A 666 18.39 21.69 -9.39
N HIS A 667 18.75 22.58 -10.32
CA HIS A 667 20.04 23.26 -10.28
C HIS A 667 20.24 24.21 -9.08
N LEU A 668 19.17 24.67 -8.42
CA LEU A 668 19.27 25.42 -7.16
C LEU A 668 19.45 24.51 -5.94
N MET A 669 18.87 23.31 -5.92
CA MET A 669 19.01 22.32 -4.83
C MET A 669 20.30 21.47 -4.93
N SER A 670 20.62 21.04 -6.16
CA SER A 670 21.85 20.34 -6.55
C SER A 670 23.04 21.29 -6.77
N ASN A 671 22.89 22.60 -6.48
CA ASN A 671 23.99 23.54 -6.52
C ASN A 671 24.97 23.21 -5.37
N PRO A 672 26.27 22.98 -5.62
CA PRO A 672 27.19 22.46 -4.60
C PRO A 672 27.40 23.38 -3.37
N GLY A 673 26.89 24.62 -3.38
CA GLY A 673 26.79 25.47 -2.19
C GLY A 673 25.71 25.06 -1.18
N HIS A 674 24.65 24.34 -1.59
CA HIS A 674 23.47 24.03 -0.74
C HIS A 674 23.21 22.53 -0.54
N SER A 675 23.91 21.65 -1.26
CA SER A 675 23.74 20.19 -1.18
C SER A 675 24.40 19.54 0.06
N THR A 676 24.21 20.13 1.25
CA THR A 676 24.65 19.58 2.54
C THR A 676 23.46 19.27 3.43
N ILE A 677 23.31 17.98 3.78
CA ILE A 677 22.32 17.53 4.77
C ILE A 677 22.95 17.67 6.15
N VAL A 678 22.17 18.19 7.10
CA VAL A 678 22.52 18.37 8.50
C VAL A 678 21.47 17.68 9.38
N LEU A 679 21.97 16.89 10.32
CA LEU A 679 21.21 16.20 11.36
C LEU A 679 21.63 16.76 12.72
N ILE A 680 20.65 17.01 13.59
CA ILE A 680 20.82 17.45 14.99
C ILE A 680 19.85 16.67 15.90
N GLN A 681 20.34 16.19 17.06
CA GLN A 681 19.59 15.54 18.13
C GLN A 681 20.17 15.87 19.52
#